data_AF-A0A7J4M925-F1
#
_entry.id   AF-A0A7J4M925-F1
#
_cell.length_a   1.000
_cell.length_b   1.000
_cell.length_c   1.000
_cell.angle_alpha   90.00
_cell.angle_beta   90.00
_cell.angle_gamma   90.00
#
_symmetry.space_group_name_H-M   'P 1'
#
loop_
_entity.id
_entity.type
_entity.pdbx_description
1 polymer ?
#
loop_
_entity_poly.entity_id
_entity_poly.type
_entity_poly.pdbx_seq_one_letter_code
_entity_poly.pdbx_strand_id
1 'polypeptide(L)'
;MRQRLAWMQPADAAADLDSNTLAEGLAMLEAASAPGPTVDRVRWWHLGALVQEGRQADAIASLTSLSVDGEVDAQTLGDLVVRIDAAEANDWLSSACKRMEAPARLHIALHSSLPSGPRMTAFRSLQDNGFSFPPETFDDLASLLLEGQEIRRLSRLLVEGGHAERQPWMVTMCAHLLAARKDIDLYHGVRAARAASLSSLHDNAPPSAFGAKTAPLIQLLEGGDAPEDLFQDIVQTRQGLLAYGQIRRALQEGGDGVVSEKVLDEFEEALGEGNLDSIDDGLAHAITATLRLNSAIQQVQNGTSNAQTVDLIDGLMAGANVPTRRIHAIRQLLFDHDLPLPSLVAWYQEHDPRSPWSVVARAALASSEGRHLRAAQEYGRAAKQQGAAEAKEDNEFAFDFEHRVALNRKSLIHYAFSGEWKRAIDLVNDEPGLKTAMTERFLLYLRVSHTAHNGATDDATRIIRDAVKEREVVIEDDDEGEPRERTRIWYNEDQLDLFLAYPDAHPIPLPKNPFIGRVMAAKNLSSQRRNHRRNYDQRYAQLMDSSPTPEEVYELARRAADDHALTGLMFLERALSSKRFRLMQQQKIENSMRSLFIMKRDEIAVCDRRHLRHLRLAPLVLVDTNVLVDALLDRLIHRSGRSVRAGLAIDANRDLHHHLERLGKAGKVQLMLPDPVRHELTSIAKGGNVLRDRLRETFATPDDVEAMLDDTNVEEALNDVLSSFETWAKRESRYDDEAMEDERVNRLDAFLVEHRDVYDEVTAMKRQRGQPQRTSLATGGEIYPEKEDREIMCLAMRLAEIPLEDFGAVLVATRDSDFTLVAPSMLEHLGFGVIRNAQTLNQWSSR
;
A
#
# COMPACT_ATOMS: atom_id res chain seq x y z
N MET A 1 27.88 56.34 55.27
CA MET A 1 27.08 55.40 56.10
C MET A 1 25.58 55.46 55.79
N ARG A 2 24.92 56.64 55.79
CA ARG A 2 23.48 56.77 55.43
C ARG A 2 23.13 56.35 53.99
N GLN A 3 23.91 56.76 52.98
CA GLN A 3 23.71 56.36 51.58
C GLN A 3 23.85 54.84 51.37
N ARG A 4 24.86 54.22 52.00
CA ARG A 4 25.05 52.76 51.96
C ARG A 4 23.86 51.99 52.56
N LEU A 5 23.28 52.48 53.66
CA LEU A 5 22.08 51.90 54.25
C LEU A 5 20.84 52.10 53.37
N ALA A 6 20.73 53.22 52.67
CA ALA A 6 19.65 53.49 51.72
C ALA A 6 19.70 52.53 50.53
N TRP A 7 20.88 52.24 49.98
CA TRP A 7 21.03 51.28 48.89
C TRP A 7 20.78 49.82 49.31
N MET A 8 21.02 49.46 50.57
CA MET A 8 20.71 48.13 51.10
C MET A 8 19.21 47.82 51.17
N GLN A 9 18.36 48.86 51.17
CA GLN A 9 16.90 48.76 51.08
C GLN A 9 16.39 49.88 50.16
N PRO A 10 16.67 49.79 48.85
CA PRO A 10 16.38 50.88 47.94
C PRO A 10 14.87 51.00 47.76
N ALA A 11 14.36 52.23 47.89
CA ALA A 11 12.96 52.53 47.60
C ALA A 11 12.68 52.40 46.10
N ASP A 12 11.45 52.07 45.72
CA ASP A 12 11.07 51.82 44.33
C ASP A 12 11.28 53.06 43.43
N ALA A 13 11.18 54.27 44.00
CA ALA A 13 11.50 55.53 43.31
C ALA A 13 12.97 55.65 42.86
N ALA A 14 13.86 54.77 43.33
CA ALA A 14 15.24 54.71 42.85
C ALA A 14 15.33 54.16 41.41
N ALA A 15 14.26 53.55 40.88
CA ALA A 15 14.20 53.10 39.49
C ALA A 15 14.29 54.26 38.47
N ASP A 16 13.90 55.48 38.87
CA ASP A 16 13.87 56.67 38.02
C ASP A 16 15.21 57.47 38.01
N LEU A 17 16.25 56.93 38.67
CA LEU A 17 17.56 57.57 38.74
C LEU A 17 18.36 57.39 37.45
N ASP A 18 19.32 58.29 37.19
CA ASP A 18 20.20 58.21 36.03
C ASP A 18 21.21 57.06 36.15
N SER A 19 21.79 56.65 35.01
CA SER A 19 22.69 55.50 34.93
C SER A 19 23.92 55.68 35.82
N ASN A 20 24.44 56.91 35.95
CA ASN A 20 25.61 57.19 36.77
C ASN A 20 25.31 57.01 38.27
N THR A 21 24.18 57.51 38.76
CA THR A 21 23.80 57.35 40.18
C THR A 21 23.52 55.89 40.53
N LEU A 22 22.92 55.14 39.60
CA LEU A 22 22.67 53.70 39.76
C LEU A 22 23.97 52.88 39.74
N ALA A 23 24.94 53.25 38.89
CA ALA A 23 26.27 52.64 38.86
C ALA A 23 27.04 52.86 40.18
N GLU A 24 26.96 54.07 40.75
CA GLU A 24 27.52 54.36 42.07
C GLU A 24 26.85 53.53 43.17
N GLY A 25 25.53 53.38 43.10
CA GLY A 25 24.75 52.52 43.99
C GLY A 25 25.19 51.04 43.93
N LEU A 26 25.40 50.51 42.72
CA LEU A 26 25.90 49.16 42.50
C LEU A 26 27.28 48.94 43.09
N ALA A 27 28.23 49.86 42.85
CA ALA A 27 29.56 49.78 43.42
C ALA A 27 29.54 49.78 44.96
N MET A 28 28.62 50.55 45.59
CA MET A 28 28.44 50.55 47.03
C MET A 28 27.85 49.24 47.57
N LEU A 29 26.96 48.59 46.82
CA LEU A 29 26.35 47.31 47.18
C LEU A 29 27.34 46.15 47.06
N GLU A 30 28.13 46.13 45.99
CA GLU A 30 29.19 45.13 45.76
C GLU A 30 30.28 45.24 46.82
N ALA A 31 30.75 46.45 47.14
CA ALA A 31 31.70 46.70 48.22
C ALA A 31 31.14 46.36 49.62
N ALA A 32 29.81 46.28 49.75
CA ALA A 32 29.13 45.94 50.99
C ALA A 32 28.78 44.46 51.14
N SER A 33 29.04 43.63 50.13
CA SER A 33 28.57 42.24 50.05
C SER A 33 27.07 42.14 50.34
N ALA A 34 26.29 43.02 49.72
CA ALA A 34 24.84 43.06 49.87
C ALA A 34 24.18 41.76 49.35
N PRO A 35 22.96 41.42 49.80
CA PRO A 35 22.23 40.26 49.29
C PRO A 35 22.05 40.33 47.77
N GLY A 36 22.26 39.20 47.08
CA GLY A 36 22.13 39.09 45.62
C GLY A 36 20.87 39.72 45.03
N PRO A 37 19.66 39.45 45.57
CA PRO A 37 18.42 40.04 45.04
C PRO A 37 18.38 41.58 45.07
N THR A 38 19.03 42.20 46.07
CA THR A 38 19.11 43.67 46.15
C THR A 38 20.07 44.22 45.10
N VAL A 39 21.18 43.53 44.85
CA VAL A 39 22.14 43.90 43.79
C VAL A 39 21.47 43.76 42.42
N ASP A 40 20.82 42.63 42.17
CA ASP A 40 20.17 42.35 40.88
C ASP A 40 19.06 43.35 40.57
N ARG A 41 18.26 43.72 41.59
CA ARG A 41 17.22 44.76 41.45
C ARG A 41 17.78 46.09 40.96
N VAL A 42 18.89 46.55 41.55
CA VAL A 42 19.53 47.81 41.14
C VAL A 42 20.22 47.66 39.78
N ARG A 43 20.73 46.46 39.44
CA ARG A 43 21.28 46.18 38.10
C ARG A 43 20.22 46.26 37.00
N TRP A 44 19.00 45.79 37.27
CA TRP A 44 17.87 45.94 36.34
C TRP A 44 17.48 47.39 36.11
N TRP A 45 17.42 48.21 37.17
CA TRP A 45 17.17 49.64 37.04
C TRP A 45 18.30 50.35 36.29
N HIS A 46 19.56 50.03 36.60
CA HIS A 46 20.71 50.57 35.88
C HIS A 46 20.65 50.26 34.38
N LEU A 47 20.32 49.01 34.02
CA LEU A 47 20.11 48.62 32.62
C LEU A 47 18.97 49.43 31.97
N GLY A 48 17.84 49.61 32.66
CA GLY A 48 16.74 50.44 32.19
C GLY A 48 17.14 51.90 31.93
N ALA A 49 17.91 52.49 32.83
CA ALA A 49 18.44 53.84 32.68
C ALA A 49 19.43 53.95 31.50
N LEU A 50 20.33 52.98 31.32
CA LEU A 50 21.26 52.94 30.17
C LEU A 50 20.51 52.91 28.83
N VAL A 51 19.42 52.15 28.74
CA VAL A 51 18.56 52.07 27.55
C VAL A 51 17.80 53.39 27.33
N GLN A 52 17.29 54.02 28.38
CA GLN A 52 16.63 55.33 28.28
C GLN A 52 17.58 56.44 27.84
N GLU A 53 18.84 56.40 28.27
CA GLU A 53 19.88 57.38 27.93
C GLU A 53 20.54 57.12 26.57
N GLY A 54 20.17 56.05 25.86
CA GLY A 54 20.72 55.70 24.54
C GLY A 54 22.14 55.11 24.57
N ARG A 55 22.64 54.66 25.74
CA ARG A 55 23.98 54.08 25.91
C ARG A 55 24.00 52.58 25.55
N GLN A 56 23.79 52.27 24.27
CA GLN A 56 23.55 50.88 23.84
C GLN A 56 24.71 49.90 24.10
N ALA A 57 25.97 50.29 23.86
CA ALA A 57 27.11 49.40 24.10
C ALA A 57 27.24 48.99 25.58
N ASP A 58 27.01 49.96 26.49
CA ASP A 58 27.02 49.72 27.93
C ASP A 58 25.80 48.88 28.36
N ALA A 59 24.63 49.10 27.74
CA ALA A 59 23.43 48.31 27.99
C ALA A 59 23.62 46.83 27.57
N ILE A 60 24.23 46.55 26.42
CA ILE A 60 24.53 45.19 25.96
C ILE A 60 25.52 44.50 26.90
N ALA A 61 26.59 45.20 27.30
CA ALA A 61 27.57 44.67 28.25
C ALA A 61 26.93 44.38 29.62
N SER A 62 26.07 45.27 30.09
CA SER A 62 25.32 45.09 31.33
C SER A 62 24.36 43.90 31.24
N LEU A 63 23.56 43.79 30.16
CA LEU A 63 22.61 42.69 29.94
C LEU A 63 23.31 41.33 29.89
N THR A 64 24.37 41.22 29.09
CA THR A 64 25.09 39.94 28.89
C THR A 64 25.79 39.44 30.15
N SER A 65 26.09 40.33 31.10
CA SER A 65 26.67 39.99 32.40
C SER A 65 25.65 39.46 33.42
N LEU A 66 24.36 39.58 33.16
CA LEU A 66 23.30 39.13 34.07
C LEU A 66 23.10 37.62 34.01
N SER A 67 22.98 36.99 35.19
CA SER A 67 22.42 35.64 35.32
C SER A 67 20.94 35.76 35.65
N VAL A 68 20.13 34.96 34.95
CA VAL A 68 18.68 34.89 35.15
C VAL A 68 18.39 33.49 35.66
N ASP A 69 18.11 33.39 36.95
CA ASP A 69 17.77 32.15 37.67
C ASP A 69 16.50 32.40 38.52
N GLY A 70 15.39 31.71 38.24
CA GLY A 70 14.14 31.78 39.03
C GLY A 70 13.06 32.76 38.51
N GLU A 71 12.27 33.33 39.43
CA GLU A 71 11.19 34.30 39.16
C GLU A 71 11.75 35.61 38.56
N VAL A 72 11.31 35.93 37.36
CA VAL A 72 11.81 37.07 36.56
C VAL A 72 10.61 37.83 36.02
N ASP A 73 10.69 39.15 36.06
CA ASP A 73 9.76 40.03 35.36
C ASP A 73 10.01 39.96 33.84
N ALA A 74 9.39 38.95 33.22
CA ALA A 74 9.54 38.64 31.81
C ALA A 74 9.00 39.74 30.88
N GLN A 75 8.07 40.57 31.36
CA GLN A 75 7.53 41.69 30.59
C GLN A 75 8.58 42.79 30.48
N THR A 76 9.08 43.26 31.61
CA THR A 76 10.13 44.29 31.65
C THR A 76 11.39 43.81 30.91
N LEU A 77 11.75 42.53 31.04
CA LEU A 77 12.87 41.94 30.31
C LEU A 77 12.66 41.95 28.79
N GLY A 78 11.47 41.53 28.33
CA GLY A 78 11.12 41.54 26.91
C GLY A 78 11.19 42.95 26.33
N ASP A 79 10.56 43.93 26.98
CA ASP A 79 10.55 45.33 26.56
C ASP A 79 11.97 45.93 26.51
N LEU A 80 12.84 45.58 27.45
CA LEU A 80 14.24 46.03 27.44
C LEU A 80 15.01 45.45 26.24
N VAL A 81 14.85 44.16 25.96
CA VAL A 81 15.51 43.52 24.81
C VAL A 81 15.02 44.12 23.49
N VAL A 82 13.71 44.37 23.36
CA VAL A 82 13.13 45.05 22.19
C VAL A 82 13.74 46.45 22.02
N ARG A 83 13.90 47.21 23.11
CA ARG A 83 14.48 48.57 23.05
C ARG A 83 15.99 48.60 22.79
N ILE A 84 16.71 47.55 23.19
CA ILE A 84 18.15 47.41 22.89
C ILE A 84 18.37 47.12 21.41
N ASP A 85 17.47 46.35 20.78
CA ASP A 85 17.47 46.04 19.34
C ASP A 85 18.86 45.58 18.82
N ALA A 86 19.45 44.59 19.50
CA ALA A 86 20.77 44.05 19.17
C ALA A 86 20.75 42.52 19.10
N ALA A 87 21.53 41.94 18.18
CA ALA A 87 21.63 40.49 18.01
C ALA A 87 22.14 39.80 19.29
N GLU A 88 23.11 40.40 19.96
CA GLU A 88 23.70 39.91 21.22
C GLU A 88 22.67 39.84 22.35
N ALA A 89 21.72 40.79 22.39
CA ALA A 89 20.63 40.80 23.37
C ALA A 89 19.63 39.66 23.11
N ASN A 90 19.33 39.39 21.84
CA ASN A 90 18.46 38.28 21.43
C ASN A 90 19.09 36.91 21.70
N ASP A 91 20.39 36.75 21.42
CA ASP A 91 21.14 35.51 21.68
C ASP A 91 21.25 35.23 23.18
N TRP A 92 21.51 36.27 23.97
CA TRP A 92 21.51 36.18 25.41
C TRP A 92 20.13 35.78 25.95
N LEU A 93 19.05 36.42 25.49
CA LEU A 93 17.69 36.09 25.93
C LEU A 93 17.33 34.64 25.58
N SER A 94 17.63 34.19 24.36
CA SER A 94 17.44 32.79 23.96
C SER A 94 18.16 31.80 24.88
N SER A 95 19.38 32.16 25.30
CA SER A 95 20.18 31.34 26.22
C SER A 95 19.64 31.37 27.65
N ALA A 96 19.10 32.51 28.09
CA ALA A 96 18.51 32.72 29.41
C ALA A 96 17.15 32.03 29.56
N CYS A 97 16.31 32.02 28.52
CA CYS A 97 14.97 31.43 28.54
C CYS A 97 14.95 29.99 29.07
N LYS A 98 15.98 29.19 28.80
CA LYS A 98 16.06 27.79 29.26
C LYS A 98 16.13 27.64 30.79
N ARG A 99 16.54 28.69 31.51
CA ARG A 99 16.66 28.71 32.99
C ARG A 99 15.49 29.41 33.68
N MET A 100 14.63 30.08 32.92
CA MET A 100 13.46 30.79 33.45
C MET A 100 12.32 29.82 33.81
N GLU A 101 11.49 30.22 34.75
CA GLU A 101 10.27 29.47 35.09
C GLU A 101 9.27 29.43 33.93
N ALA A 102 8.36 28.45 33.95
CA ALA A 102 7.42 28.24 32.84
C ALA A 102 6.52 29.46 32.55
N PRO A 103 5.94 30.17 33.54
CA PRO A 103 5.15 31.37 33.29
C PRO A 103 5.95 32.49 32.60
N ALA A 104 7.20 32.68 33.01
CA ALA A 104 8.08 33.68 32.44
C ALA A 104 8.47 33.33 30.99
N ARG A 105 8.76 32.06 30.70
CA ARG A 105 8.95 31.57 29.32
C ARG A 105 7.71 31.76 28.45
N LEU A 106 6.52 31.52 28.99
CA LEU A 106 5.27 31.70 28.24
C LEU A 106 5.08 33.16 27.86
N HIS A 107 5.34 34.08 28.78
CA HIS A 107 5.31 35.51 28.50
C HIS A 107 6.28 35.92 27.39
N ILE A 108 7.52 35.40 27.41
CA ILE A 108 8.48 35.65 26.32
C ILE A 108 7.98 35.09 25.00
N ALA A 109 7.42 33.88 24.96
CA ALA A 109 6.90 33.29 23.72
C ALA A 109 5.76 34.11 23.09
N LEU A 110 4.88 34.68 23.92
CA LEU A 110 3.71 35.48 23.50
C LEU A 110 4.04 36.95 23.20
N HIS A 111 5.25 37.42 23.51
CA HIS A 111 5.62 38.81 23.36
C HIS A 111 5.77 39.21 21.88
N SER A 112 4.72 39.75 21.27
CA SER A 112 4.64 40.01 19.82
C SER A 112 5.75 40.93 19.28
N SER A 113 6.24 41.88 20.07
CA SER A 113 7.33 42.79 19.67
C SER A 113 8.72 42.17 19.69
N LEU A 114 8.90 40.99 20.31
CA LEU A 114 10.20 40.32 20.32
C LEU A 114 10.44 39.60 18.98
N PRO A 115 11.70 39.53 18.51
CA PRO A 115 12.05 38.69 17.37
C PRO A 115 11.68 37.22 17.58
N SER A 116 11.45 36.49 16.49
CA SER A 116 11.02 35.09 16.54
C SER A 116 12.03 34.15 17.19
N GLY A 117 13.34 34.43 17.14
CA GLY A 117 14.39 33.60 17.73
C GLY A 117 14.21 33.31 19.24
N PRO A 118 14.20 34.34 20.11
CA PRO A 118 13.95 34.17 21.55
C PRO A 118 12.58 33.57 21.85
N ARG A 119 11.53 34.04 21.16
CA ARG A 119 10.15 33.56 21.33
C ARG A 119 10.05 32.06 21.04
N MET A 120 10.64 31.62 19.93
CA MET A 120 10.69 30.22 19.52
C MET A 120 11.49 29.37 20.51
N THR A 121 12.61 29.89 21.02
CA THR A 121 13.43 29.18 22.01
C THR A 121 12.67 28.97 23.31
N ALA A 122 11.94 29.97 23.78
CA ALA A 122 11.07 29.87 24.95
C ALA A 122 9.94 28.84 24.72
N PHE A 123 9.25 28.91 23.57
CA PHE A 123 8.21 27.96 23.21
C PHE A 123 8.73 26.51 23.13
N ARG A 124 9.81 26.26 22.38
CA ARG A 124 10.43 24.93 22.25
C ARG A 124 10.75 24.35 23.62
N SER A 125 11.33 25.16 24.50
CA SER A 125 11.65 24.76 25.87
C SER A 125 10.40 24.38 26.67
N LEU A 126 9.30 25.13 26.56
CA LEU A 126 8.04 24.79 27.24
C LEU A 126 7.46 23.46 26.76
N GLN A 127 7.32 23.32 25.43
CA GLN A 127 6.71 22.14 24.84
C GLN A 127 7.55 20.88 25.08
N ASP A 128 8.88 20.97 25.01
CA ASP A 128 9.79 19.84 25.27
C ASP A 128 9.74 19.36 26.73
N ASN A 129 9.27 20.22 27.65
CA ASN A 129 9.06 19.88 29.07
C ASN A 129 7.61 19.48 29.38
N GLY A 130 6.76 19.27 28.37
CA GLY A 130 5.37 18.85 28.56
C GLY A 130 4.45 19.92 29.16
N PHE A 131 4.76 21.21 28.95
CA PHE A 131 3.92 22.30 29.42
C PHE A 131 2.55 22.29 28.71
N SER A 132 1.48 22.40 29.50
CA SER A 132 0.11 22.54 28.98
C SER A 132 -0.16 24.01 28.69
N PHE A 133 -0.33 24.36 27.42
CA PHE A 133 -0.63 25.72 27.01
C PHE A 133 -2.11 26.06 27.26
N PRO A 134 -2.42 27.26 27.80
CA PRO A 134 -3.79 27.73 27.89
C PRO A 134 -4.41 27.93 26.50
N PRO A 135 -5.69 27.57 26.27
CA PRO A 135 -6.30 27.63 24.93
C PRO A 135 -6.27 29.00 24.26
N GLU A 136 -6.37 30.07 25.04
CA GLU A 136 -6.34 31.46 24.58
C GLU A 136 -4.99 31.89 23.99
N THR A 137 -3.92 31.13 24.25
CA THR A 137 -2.57 31.45 23.74
C THR A 137 -2.31 30.91 22.34
N PHE A 138 -3.24 30.13 21.79
CA PHE A 138 -3.02 29.39 20.54
C PHE A 138 -2.74 30.30 19.35
N ASP A 139 -3.52 31.35 19.11
CA ASP A 139 -3.41 32.16 17.88
C ASP A 139 -2.04 32.85 17.76
N ASP A 140 -1.52 33.36 18.88
CA ASP A 140 -0.19 33.99 18.96
C ASP A 140 0.94 32.98 18.74
N LEU A 141 0.80 31.79 19.31
CA LEU A 141 1.78 30.70 19.18
C LEU A 141 1.74 30.07 17.79
N ALA A 142 0.56 29.92 17.19
CA ALA A 142 0.39 29.36 15.86
C ALA A 142 1.10 30.23 14.81
N SER A 143 0.94 31.55 14.91
CA SER A 143 1.62 32.51 14.03
C SER A 143 3.15 32.39 14.15
N LEU A 144 3.68 32.32 15.37
CA LEU A 144 5.10 32.11 15.64
C LEU A 144 5.62 30.78 15.06
N LEU A 145 4.83 29.71 15.16
CA LEU A 145 5.20 28.38 14.67
C LEU A 145 5.17 28.28 13.15
N LEU A 146 4.25 28.97 12.49
CA LEU A 146 4.21 29.08 11.03
C LEU A 146 5.44 29.85 10.52
N GLU A 147 5.77 30.99 11.13
CA GLU A 147 6.98 31.77 10.80
C GLU A 147 8.26 30.93 10.98
N GLY A 148 8.34 30.17 12.07
CA GLY A 148 9.46 29.28 12.37
C GLY A 148 9.45 27.94 11.63
N GLN A 149 8.43 27.67 10.81
CA GLN A 149 8.24 26.41 10.08
C GLN A 149 8.22 25.15 10.96
N GLU A 150 7.72 25.28 12.19
CA GLU A 150 7.70 24.22 13.20
C GLU A 150 6.44 23.34 13.07
N ILE A 151 6.23 22.78 11.88
CA ILE A 151 5.03 22.00 11.51
C ILE A 151 4.71 20.90 12.53
N ARG A 152 5.73 20.19 13.00
CA ARG A 152 5.56 19.12 13.99
C ARG A 152 5.05 19.64 15.33
N ARG A 153 5.58 20.78 15.79
CA ARG A 153 5.20 21.36 17.08
C ARG A 153 3.81 21.97 17.01
N LEU A 154 3.48 22.60 15.88
CA LEU A 154 2.13 23.05 15.57
C LEU A 154 1.14 21.88 15.56
N SER A 155 1.51 20.76 14.94
CA SER A 155 0.69 19.54 14.91
C SER A 155 0.36 19.04 16.31
N ARG A 156 1.35 19.01 17.23
CA ARG A 156 1.11 18.62 18.62
C ARG A 156 0.17 19.57 19.32
N LEU A 157 0.37 20.88 19.14
CA LEU A 157 -0.51 21.88 19.74
C LEU A 157 -1.95 21.75 19.25
N LEU A 158 -2.15 21.48 17.95
CA LEU A 158 -3.46 21.26 17.35
C LEU A 158 -4.17 20.01 17.91
N VAL A 159 -3.46 18.88 17.98
CA VAL A 159 -4.01 17.58 18.36
C VAL A 159 -4.10 17.43 19.88
N GLU A 160 -2.98 17.54 20.59
CA GLU A 160 -2.89 17.32 22.04
C GLU A 160 -3.56 18.46 22.83
N GLY A 161 -3.53 19.68 22.29
CA GLY A 161 -4.19 20.85 22.87
C GLY A 161 -5.69 20.97 22.56
N GLY A 162 -6.25 20.10 21.72
CA GLY A 162 -7.68 20.12 21.39
C GLY A 162 -8.13 21.31 20.53
N HIS A 163 -7.25 21.84 19.68
CA HIS A 163 -7.53 22.99 18.81
C HIS A 163 -7.94 22.60 17.38
N ALA A 164 -7.81 21.32 17.02
CA ALA A 164 -8.01 20.82 15.67
C ALA A 164 -9.35 21.24 15.02
N GLU A 165 -10.47 21.08 15.74
CA GLU A 165 -11.81 21.37 15.21
C GLU A 165 -12.00 22.84 14.81
N ARG A 166 -11.32 23.76 15.52
CA ARG A 166 -11.42 25.22 15.28
C ARG A 166 -10.44 25.70 14.21
N GLN A 167 -9.50 24.86 13.79
CA GLN A 167 -8.39 25.24 12.91
C GLN A 167 -8.27 24.26 11.72
N PRO A 168 -9.35 24.08 10.92
CA PRO A 168 -9.40 23.04 9.89
C PRO A 168 -8.31 23.24 8.82
N TRP A 169 -7.98 24.48 8.47
CA TRP A 169 -6.90 24.81 7.52
C TRP A 169 -5.50 24.40 8.02
N MET A 170 -5.18 24.69 9.28
CA MET A 170 -3.86 24.35 9.84
C MET A 170 -3.70 22.84 10.01
N VAL A 171 -4.78 22.15 10.39
CA VAL A 171 -4.79 20.67 10.50
C VAL A 171 -4.53 20.04 9.13
N THR A 172 -5.23 20.49 8.09
CA THR A 172 -5.05 19.96 6.72
C THR A 172 -3.65 20.26 6.19
N MET A 173 -3.12 21.46 6.41
CA MET A 173 -1.72 21.80 6.07
C MET A 173 -0.73 20.86 6.77
N CYS A 174 -0.89 20.67 8.09
CA CYS A 174 -0.04 19.77 8.87
C CYS A 174 -0.12 18.33 8.35
N ALA A 175 -1.29 17.85 7.94
CA ALA A 175 -1.45 16.51 7.40
C ALA A 175 -0.62 16.26 6.12
N HIS A 176 -0.39 17.29 5.30
CA HIS A 176 0.42 17.20 4.08
C HIS A 176 1.93 17.41 4.34
N LEU A 177 2.28 18.27 5.31
CA LEU A 177 3.67 18.67 5.56
C LEU A 177 4.34 17.95 6.74
N LEU A 178 3.60 17.23 7.58
CA LEU A 178 4.15 16.56 8.76
C LEU A 178 5.19 15.50 8.35
N ALA A 179 6.45 15.79 8.69
CA ALA A 179 7.56 14.89 8.45
C ALA A 179 7.43 13.60 9.28
N ALA A 180 7.70 12.47 8.61
CA ALA A 180 7.72 11.14 9.17
C ALA A 180 8.88 11.02 10.18
N ARG A 181 8.54 10.99 11.47
CA ARG A 181 9.47 10.77 12.59
C ARG A 181 8.86 9.78 13.58
N LYS A 182 9.57 9.52 14.68
CA LYS A 182 9.23 8.57 15.77
C LYS A 182 7.82 8.66 16.39
N ASP A 183 7.02 9.66 16.04
CA ASP A 183 5.79 10.02 16.75
C ASP A 183 4.57 9.63 15.92
N ILE A 184 4.28 8.33 15.94
CA ILE A 184 3.20 7.74 15.15
C ILE A 184 1.82 8.17 15.68
N ASP A 185 1.69 8.34 17.00
CA ASP A 185 0.45 8.80 17.64
C ASP A 185 0.07 10.20 17.17
N LEU A 186 1.05 11.10 17.04
CA LEU A 186 0.84 12.43 16.47
C LEU A 186 0.32 12.36 15.04
N TYR A 187 0.84 11.45 14.22
CA TYR A 187 0.34 11.25 12.86
C TYR A 187 -1.13 10.79 12.86
N HIS A 188 -1.50 9.82 13.71
CA HIS A 188 -2.89 9.38 13.84
C HIS A 188 -3.81 10.51 14.27
N GLY A 189 -3.39 11.28 15.26
CA GLY A 189 -4.12 12.43 15.73
C GLY A 189 -4.35 13.45 14.62
N VAL A 190 -3.31 13.78 13.83
CA VAL A 190 -3.44 14.72 12.70
C VAL A 190 -4.34 14.17 11.59
N ARG A 191 -4.24 12.88 11.25
CA ARG A 191 -5.09 12.26 10.21
C ARG A 191 -6.56 12.21 10.64
N ALA A 192 -6.83 11.80 11.87
CA ALA A 192 -8.18 11.77 12.43
C ALA A 192 -8.78 13.18 12.51
N ALA A 193 -7.98 14.15 12.97
CA ALA A 193 -8.35 15.56 12.98
C ALA A 193 -8.68 16.08 11.57
N ARG A 194 -7.83 15.79 10.57
CA ARG A 194 -8.10 16.18 9.18
C ARG A 194 -9.43 15.59 8.71
N ALA A 195 -9.65 14.30 8.88
CA ALA A 195 -10.88 13.64 8.44
C ALA A 195 -12.14 14.23 9.11
N ALA A 196 -12.05 14.69 10.36
CA ALA A 196 -13.14 15.39 11.04
C ALA A 196 -13.34 16.84 10.55
N SER A 197 -12.27 17.49 10.07
CA SER A 197 -12.25 18.90 9.68
C SER A 197 -12.49 19.18 8.19
N LEU A 198 -12.44 18.17 7.31
CA LEU A 198 -12.56 18.38 5.85
C LEU A 198 -13.89 19.01 5.44
N SER A 199 -15.01 18.56 6.03
CA SER A 199 -16.35 19.06 5.70
C SER A 199 -16.55 20.53 6.07
N SER A 200 -15.89 21.00 7.12
CA SER A 200 -15.98 22.38 7.60
C SER A 200 -14.91 23.31 7.02
N LEU A 201 -14.01 22.81 6.15
CA LEU A 201 -12.93 23.63 5.60
C LEU A 201 -13.45 24.82 4.79
N HIS A 202 -14.54 24.63 4.05
CA HIS A 202 -15.18 25.66 3.22
C HIS A 202 -15.93 26.72 4.05
N ASP A 203 -16.41 26.35 5.24
CA ASP A 203 -17.18 27.23 6.12
C ASP A 203 -16.27 28.18 6.93
N ASN A 204 -14.96 27.91 6.96
CA ASN A 204 -13.99 28.65 7.75
C ASN A 204 -13.05 29.44 6.85
N ALA A 205 -12.81 30.70 7.21
CA ALA A 205 -11.80 31.50 6.52
C ALA A 205 -10.38 30.95 6.81
N PRO A 206 -9.46 30.99 5.82
CA PRO A 206 -8.06 30.69 6.07
C PRO A 206 -7.46 31.61 7.15
N PRO A 207 -6.53 31.10 7.99
CA PRO A 207 -5.83 31.91 8.98
C PRO A 207 -5.13 33.13 8.35
N SER A 208 -5.13 34.27 9.03
CA SER A 208 -4.45 35.48 8.56
C SER A 208 -2.93 35.33 8.44
N ALA A 209 -2.35 34.35 9.15
CA ALA A 209 -0.94 33.99 9.06
C ALA A 209 -0.58 33.22 7.78
N PHE A 210 -1.56 32.77 7.00
CA PHE A 210 -1.29 32.07 5.74
C PHE A 210 -0.88 33.05 4.64
N GLY A 211 0.03 32.60 3.78
CA GLY A 211 0.34 33.27 2.53
C GLY A 211 -0.85 33.24 1.58
N ALA A 212 -0.83 34.11 0.56
CA ALA A 212 -1.91 34.18 -0.42
C ALA A 212 -2.10 32.88 -1.22
N LYS A 213 -1.07 32.02 -1.30
CA LYS A 213 -1.11 30.77 -2.07
C LYS A 213 -1.35 29.53 -1.21
N THR A 214 -1.16 29.62 0.11
CA THR A 214 -1.26 28.47 1.03
C THR A 214 -2.62 27.77 0.94
N ALA A 215 -3.72 28.52 1.04
CA ALA A 215 -5.07 27.95 0.96
C ALA A 215 -5.38 27.31 -0.40
N PRO A 216 -5.12 27.97 -1.56
CA PRO A 216 -5.23 27.33 -2.87
C PRO A 216 -4.39 26.06 -3.05
N LEU A 217 -3.17 26.02 -2.51
CA LEU A 217 -2.30 24.83 -2.60
C LEU A 217 -2.84 23.67 -1.76
N ILE A 218 -3.38 23.97 -0.57
CA ILE A 218 -4.08 22.97 0.25
C ILE A 218 -5.30 22.44 -0.51
N GLN A 219 -6.13 23.32 -1.10
CA GLN A 219 -7.28 22.90 -1.90
C GLN A 219 -6.87 21.97 -3.04
N LEU A 220 -5.79 22.29 -3.76
CA LEU A 220 -5.29 21.45 -4.86
C LEU A 220 -4.83 20.05 -4.38
N LEU A 221 -4.16 19.96 -3.23
CA LEU A 221 -3.76 18.68 -2.60
C LEU A 221 -4.95 17.85 -2.07
N GLU A 222 -6.08 18.52 -1.84
CA GLU A 222 -7.34 17.90 -1.42
C GLU A 222 -8.25 17.55 -2.60
N GLY A 223 -7.93 17.98 -3.82
CA GLY A 223 -8.76 17.78 -5.03
C GLY A 223 -9.86 18.80 -5.25
N GLY A 224 -9.73 19.95 -4.58
CA GLY A 224 -10.51 21.14 -4.84
C GLY A 224 -9.95 21.98 -5.99
N ASP A 225 -10.65 23.08 -6.27
CA ASP A 225 -10.23 24.04 -7.27
C ASP A 225 -9.07 24.93 -6.81
N ALA A 226 -8.25 25.34 -7.78
CA ALA A 226 -7.18 26.32 -7.56
C ALA A 226 -7.18 27.36 -8.69
N PRO A 227 -6.83 28.63 -8.42
CA PRO A 227 -6.78 29.68 -9.43
C PRO A 227 -5.80 29.33 -10.57
N GLU A 228 -6.17 29.67 -11.80
CA GLU A 228 -5.30 29.47 -12.97
C GLU A 228 -4.06 30.40 -12.94
N ASP A 229 -4.19 31.55 -12.30
CA ASP A 229 -3.16 32.56 -12.14
C ASP A 229 -2.31 32.41 -10.87
N LEU A 230 -2.50 31.32 -10.11
CA LEU A 230 -1.87 31.10 -8.79
C LEU A 230 -0.37 31.37 -8.75
N PHE A 231 0.36 31.04 -9.82
CA PHE A 231 1.81 31.20 -9.93
C PHE A 231 2.26 32.27 -10.94
N GLN A 232 1.36 33.06 -11.53
CA GLN A 232 1.72 34.05 -12.56
C GLN A 232 2.67 35.15 -12.08
N ASP A 233 2.67 35.43 -10.78
CA ASP A 233 3.51 36.42 -10.11
C ASP A 233 4.92 35.91 -9.76
N ILE A 234 5.12 34.58 -9.76
CA ILE A 234 6.38 33.96 -9.31
C ILE A 234 7.07 33.19 -10.45
N VAL A 235 6.31 32.46 -11.27
CA VAL A 235 6.85 31.66 -12.37
C VAL A 235 7.06 32.55 -13.60
N GLN A 236 8.33 32.82 -13.92
CA GLN A 236 8.72 33.73 -14.99
C GLN A 236 8.75 33.08 -16.38
N THR A 237 8.82 31.74 -16.45
CA THR A 237 8.91 31.01 -17.71
C THR A 237 7.54 30.59 -18.21
N ARG A 238 7.31 30.74 -19.53
CA ARG A 238 6.08 30.23 -20.18
C ARG A 238 5.92 28.72 -20.00
N GLN A 239 7.03 27.98 -19.97
CA GLN A 239 7.03 26.53 -19.76
C GLN A 239 6.56 26.17 -18.35
N GLY A 240 7.04 26.85 -17.31
CA GLY A 240 6.56 26.62 -15.93
C GLY A 240 5.06 26.87 -15.76
N LEU A 241 4.51 27.93 -16.39
CA LEU A 241 3.06 28.20 -16.35
C LEU A 241 2.25 27.12 -17.09
N LEU A 242 2.76 26.63 -18.24
CA LEU A 242 2.13 25.53 -18.96
C LEU A 242 2.19 24.22 -18.16
N ALA A 243 3.27 24.01 -17.42
CA ALA A 243 3.44 22.85 -16.55
C ALA A 243 2.46 22.90 -15.37
N TYR A 244 2.32 24.04 -14.69
CA TYR A 244 1.28 24.25 -13.69
C TYR A 244 -0.12 23.98 -14.24
N GLY A 245 -0.44 24.49 -15.43
CA GLY A 245 -1.73 24.26 -16.06
C GLY A 245 -2.04 22.78 -16.34
N GLN A 246 -1.02 21.94 -16.52
CA GLN A 246 -1.17 20.47 -16.65
C GLN A 246 -1.30 19.79 -15.28
N ILE A 247 -0.49 20.19 -14.29
CA ILE A 247 -0.58 19.70 -12.90
C ILE A 247 -1.98 19.99 -12.34
N ARG A 248 -2.45 21.23 -12.48
CA ARG A 248 -3.79 21.64 -12.07
C ARG A 248 -4.86 20.76 -12.71
N ARG A 249 -4.79 20.53 -14.03
CA ARG A 249 -5.72 19.65 -14.75
C ARG A 249 -5.67 18.19 -14.30
N ALA A 250 -4.50 17.67 -13.97
CA ALA A 250 -4.35 16.29 -13.49
C ALA A 250 -4.96 16.06 -12.10
N LEU A 251 -5.04 17.12 -11.29
CA LEU A 251 -5.60 17.10 -9.92
C LEU A 251 -7.06 17.59 -9.86
N GLN A 252 -7.56 18.23 -10.92
CA GLN A 252 -8.94 18.74 -11.03
C GLN A 252 -9.86 17.79 -11.82
N GLU A 253 -11.08 18.23 -12.12
CA GLU A 253 -12.15 17.50 -12.81
C GLU A 253 -11.64 16.65 -14.00
N GLY A 254 -11.87 15.33 -13.95
CA GLY A 254 -11.50 14.39 -15.01
C GLY A 254 -10.00 14.08 -15.14
N GLY A 255 -9.16 14.63 -14.25
CA GLY A 255 -7.74 14.34 -14.18
C GLY A 255 -7.44 12.92 -13.67
N ASP A 256 -6.48 12.23 -14.28
CA ASP A 256 -6.10 10.86 -13.94
C ASP A 256 -5.08 10.77 -12.79
N GLY A 257 -4.69 11.92 -12.22
CA GLY A 257 -3.67 12.04 -11.17
C GLY A 257 -2.25 11.81 -11.66
N VAL A 258 -2.01 11.81 -12.98
CA VAL A 258 -0.71 11.45 -13.58
C VAL A 258 -0.21 12.58 -14.48
N VAL A 259 1.06 12.93 -14.28
CA VAL A 259 1.77 13.94 -15.08
C VAL A 259 3.14 13.38 -15.47
N SER A 260 3.61 13.70 -16.68
CA SER A 260 4.94 13.26 -17.13
C SER A 260 6.05 13.89 -16.30
N GLU A 261 7.09 13.13 -15.98
CA GLU A 261 8.26 13.58 -15.19
C GLU A 261 8.84 14.90 -15.70
N LYS A 262 9.02 15.03 -17.02
CA LYS A 262 9.50 16.26 -17.66
C LYS A 262 8.71 17.50 -17.28
N VAL A 263 7.38 17.40 -17.21
CA VAL A 263 6.51 18.53 -16.86
C VAL A 263 6.65 18.89 -15.38
N LEU A 264 6.86 17.89 -14.53
CA LEU A 264 7.10 18.10 -13.10
C LEU A 264 8.47 18.76 -12.87
N ASP A 265 9.50 18.34 -13.61
CA ASP A 265 10.83 18.94 -13.56
C ASP A 265 10.80 20.41 -14.05
N GLU A 266 10.12 20.68 -15.17
CA GLU A 266 9.91 22.04 -15.70
C GLU A 266 9.19 22.95 -14.69
N PHE A 267 8.28 22.40 -13.88
CA PHE A 267 7.60 23.14 -12.84
C PHE A 267 8.49 23.37 -11.61
N GLU A 268 9.23 22.37 -11.15
CA GLU A 268 10.16 22.50 -10.01
C GLU A 268 11.29 23.49 -10.30
N GLU A 269 11.87 23.47 -11.51
CA GLU A 269 12.87 24.45 -11.94
C GLU A 269 12.30 25.88 -11.91
N ALA A 270 11.07 26.05 -12.40
CA ALA A 270 10.39 27.33 -12.40
C ALA A 270 10.03 27.85 -10.99
N LEU A 271 9.72 26.96 -10.04
CA LEU A 271 9.50 27.32 -8.64
C LEU A 271 10.81 27.76 -7.96
N GLY A 272 11.93 27.08 -8.25
CA GLY A 272 13.24 27.38 -7.68
C GLY A 272 13.82 28.74 -8.09
N GLU A 273 13.39 29.29 -9.23
CA GLU A 273 13.70 30.67 -9.64
C GLU A 273 12.81 31.72 -8.94
N GLY A 274 11.71 31.27 -8.33
CA GLY A 274 10.71 32.07 -7.65
C GLY A 274 11.02 32.35 -6.18
N ASN A 275 10.37 33.38 -5.62
CA ASN A 275 10.44 33.68 -4.19
C ASN A 275 9.15 33.23 -3.48
N LEU A 276 9.01 31.93 -3.27
CA LEU A 276 7.94 31.36 -2.44
C LEU A 276 8.34 31.39 -0.97
N ASP A 277 7.36 31.62 -0.09
CA ASP A 277 7.57 31.31 1.31
C ASP A 277 7.72 29.79 1.48
N SER A 278 8.37 29.39 2.57
CA SER A 278 8.71 28.00 2.83
C SER A 278 7.52 27.05 2.97
N ILE A 279 6.36 27.54 3.41
CA ILE A 279 5.17 26.70 3.59
C ILE A 279 4.57 26.44 2.22
N ASP A 280 4.41 27.49 1.42
CA ASP A 280 3.93 27.41 0.03
C ASP A 280 4.88 26.56 -0.82
N ASP A 281 6.19 26.73 -0.65
CA ASP A 281 7.22 25.91 -1.30
C ASP A 281 7.10 24.43 -0.89
N GLY A 282 6.93 24.17 0.41
CA GLY A 282 6.71 22.80 0.92
C GLY A 282 5.45 22.15 0.36
N LEU A 283 4.35 22.91 0.24
CA LEU A 283 3.09 22.42 -0.33
C LEU A 283 3.21 22.18 -1.85
N ALA A 284 3.89 23.06 -2.58
CA ALA A 284 4.14 22.89 -4.01
C ALA A 284 4.98 21.62 -4.30
N HIS A 285 6.04 21.40 -3.52
CA HIS A 285 6.83 20.17 -3.59
C HIS A 285 6.05 18.93 -3.12
N ALA A 286 5.10 19.08 -2.19
CA ALA A 286 4.21 17.98 -1.81
C ALA A 286 3.28 17.57 -2.97
N ILE A 287 2.83 18.54 -3.79
CA ILE A 287 2.04 18.28 -5.00
C ILE A 287 2.86 17.51 -6.03
N THR A 288 4.05 17.99 -6.39
CA THR A 288 4.90 17.33 -7.39
C THR A 288 5.31 15.93 -6.94
N ALA A 289 5.67 15.76 -5.67
CA ALA A 289 5.97 14.46 -5.09
C ALA A 289 4.77 13.50 -5.12
N THR A 290 3.56 14.01 -4.87
CA THR A 290 2.31 13.22 -4.96
C THR A 290 2.06 12.72 -6.37
N LEU A 291 2.18 13.59 -7.38
CA LEU A 291 2.00 13.22 -8.79
C LEU A 291 3.07 12.24 -9.28
N ARG A 292 4.34 12.44 -8.90
CA ARG A 292 5.43 11.49 -9.19
C ARG A 292 5.12 10.12 -8.58
N LEU A 293 4.68 10.09 -7.33
CA LEU A 293 4.35 8.84 -6.67
C LEU A 293 3.11 8.16 -7.29
N ASN A 294 2.06 8.90 -7.63
CA ASN A 294 0.88 8.37 -8.33
C ASN A 294 1.26 7.72 -9.66
N SER A 295 2.12 8.36 -10.47
CA SER A 295 2.65 7.78 -11.71
C SER A 295 3.43 6.49 -11.45
N ALA A 296 4.32 6.50 -10.44
CA ALA A 296 5.12 5.33 -10.10
C ALA A 296 4.26 4.16 -9.58
N ILE A 297 3.29 4.44 -8.70
CA ILE A 297 2.27 3.49 -8.22
C ILE A 297 1.58 2.83 -9.42
N GLN A 298 1.09 3.63 -10.35
CA GLN A 298 0.37 3.14 -11.52
C GLN A 298 1.25 2.23 -12.39
N GLN A 299 2.52 2.58 -12.59
CA GLN A 299 3.47 1.75 -13.34
C GLN A 299 3.75 0.42 -12.64
N VAL A 300 3.96 0.43 -11.33
CA VAL A 300 4.19 -0.78 -10.52
C VAL A 300 2.99 -1.72 -10.59
N GLN A 301 1.77 -1.20 -10.40
CA GLN A 301 0.55 -1.99 -10.43
C GLN A 301 0.23 -2.54 -11.82
N ASN A 302 0.40 -1.73 -12.87
CA ASN A 302 0.22 -2.16 -14.24
C ASN A 302 1.29 -3.16 -14.70
N GLY A 303 2.31 -3.45 -13.87
CA GLY A 303 3.41 -4.33 -14.22
C GLY A 303 4.33 -3.76 -15.31
N THR A 304 4.32 -2.44 -15.49
CA THR A 304 5.17 -1.71 -16.45
C THR A 304 6.34 -1.00 -15.76
N SER A 305 6.54 -1.19 -14.45
CA SER A 305 7.64 -0.61 -13.72
C SER A 305 8.99 -1.13 -14.20
N ASN A 306 9.99 -0.25 -14.16
CA ASN A 306 11.37 -0.55 -14.49
C ASN A 306 12.30 -0.07 -13.36
N ALA A 307 13.61 -0.17 -13.57
CA ALA A 307 14.59 0.31 -12.58
C ALA A 307 14.42 1.81 -12.27
N GLN A 308 14.11 2.64 -13.28
CA GLN A 308 13.89 4.08 -13.09
C GLN A 308 12.65 4.36 -12.22
N THR A 309 11.58 3.58 -12.38
CA THR A 309 10.39 3.68 -11.51
C THR A 309 10.75 3.40 -10.06
N VAL A 310 11.60 2.40 -9.80
CA VAL A 310 12.04 2.05 -8.44
C VAL A 310 12.97 3.12 -7.88
N ASP A 311 13.92 3.61 -8.67
CA ASP A 311 14.84 4.68 -8.29
C ASP A 311 14.09 5.98 -7.95
N LEU A 312 13.03 6.31 -8.72
CA LEU A 312 12.14 7.44 -8.45
C LEU A 312 11.45 7.29 -7.09
N ILE A 313 10.87 6.10 -6.81
CA ILE A 313 10.22 5.83 -5.52
C ILE A 313 11.24 5.93 -4.38
N ASP A 314 12.44 5.36 -4.52
CA ASP A 314 13.46 5.43 -3.47
C ASP A 314 13.96 6.87 -3.24
N GLY A 315 14.14 7.64 -4.31
CA GLY A 315 14.53 9.06 -4.25
C GLY A 315 13.52 9.93 -3.50
N LEU A 316 12.22 9.67 -3.65
CA LEU A 316 11.16 10.34 -2.87
C LEU A 316 11.25 10.07 -1.36
N MET A 317 12.00 9.03 -0.95
CA MET A 317 12.22 8.62 0.44
C MET A 317 13.58 9.04 1.00
N ALA A 318 14.49 9.52 0.16
CA ALA A 318 15.84 9.93 0.56
C ALA A 318 15.91 11.31 1.24
N GLY A 319 14.83 12.10 1.19
CA GLY A 319 14.78 13.45 1.75
C GLY A 319 14.80 13.49 3.29
N ALA A 320 15.26 14.61 3.87
CA ALA A 320 15.28 14.80 5.32
C ALA A 320 13.88 14.97 5.95
N ASN A 321 12.90 15.42 5.15
CA ASN A 321 11.52 15.68 5.58
C ASN A 321 10.52 14.93 4.69
N VAL A 322 10.60 13.60 4.66
CA VAL A 322 9.60 12.77 3.97
C VAL A 322 8.29 12.84 4.75
N PRO A 323 7.16 13.28 4.16
CA PRO A 323 5.86 13.26 4.81
C PRO A 323 5.44 11.85 5.20
N THR A 324 4.87 11.70 6.39
CA THR A 324 4.41 10.40 6.92
C THR A 324 3.47 9.69 5.96
N ARG A 325 2.55 10.43 5.34
CA ARG A 325 1.60 9.91 4.35
C ARG A 325 2.26 9.16 3.19
N ARG A 326 3.46 9.57 2.73
CA ARG A 326 4.19 8.88 1.64
C ARG A 326 4.74 7.53 2.10
N ILE A 327 5.31 7.47 3.31
CA ILE A 327 5.77 6.22 3.92
C ILE A 327 4.62 5.20 3.94
N HIS A 328 3.41 5.65 4.30
CA HIS A 328 2.23 4.79 4.34
C HIS A 328 1.78 4.33 2.94
N ALA A 329 1.72 5.22 1.96
CA ALA A 329 1.35 4.86 0.59
C ALA A 329 2.28 3.81 -0.05
N ILE A 330 3.58 3.85 0.27
CA ILE A 330 4.58 2.93 -0.29
C ILE A 330 4.58 1.56 0.41
N ARG A 331 4.11 1.45 1.66
CA ARG A 331 4.11 0.17 2.41
C ARG A 331 3.36 -0.92 1.67
N GLN A 332 2.18 -0.62 1.13
CA GLN A 332 1.39 -1.62 0.43
C GLN A 332 2.04 -2.03 -0.89
N LEU A 333 2.65 -1.08 -1.61
CA LEU A 333 3.44 -1.40 -2.79
C LEU A 333 4.65 -2.28 -2.47
N LEU A 334 5.39 -1.95 -1.40
CA LEU A 334 6.49 -2.75 -0.89
C LEU A 334 6.00 -4.16 -0.54
N PHE A 335 4.85 -4.26 0.12
CA PHE A 335 4.24 -5.53 0.50
C PHE A 335 3.80 -6.35 -0.70
N ASP A 336 3.20 -5.77 -1.73
CA ASP A 336 2.66 -6.54 -2.84
C ASP A 336 3.71 -6.86 -3.91
N HIS A 337 4.70 -5.99 -4.09
CA HIS A 337 5.64 -6.04 -5.22
C HIS A 337 7.10 -6.29 -4.84
N ASP A 338 7.43 -6.42 -3.55
CA ASP A 338 8.80 -6.65 -3.07
C ASP A 338 9.81 -5.60 -3.59
N LEU A 339 9.38 -4.33 -3.60
CA LEU A 339 10.19 -3.21 -4.08
C LEU A 339 11.48 -3.02 -3.25
N PRO A 340 12.67 -3.00 -3.87
CA PRO A 340 13.91 -2.77 -3.14
C PRO A 340 14.14 -1.28 -2.93
N LEU A 341 13.83 -0.80 -1.72
CA LEU A 341 13.92 0.62 -1.35
C LEU A 341 14.95 0.86 -0.22
N PRO A 342 16.25 1.03 -0.53
CA PRO A 342 17.29 1.28 0.46
C PRO A 342 17.03 2.50 1.35
N SER A 343 16.51 3.59 0.78
CA SER A 343 16.23 4.84 1.51
C SER A 343 15.11 4.62 2.54
N LEU A 344 14.10 3.81 2.20
CA LEU A 344 13.06 3.41 3.14
C LEU A 344 13.62 2.53 4.28
N VAL A 345 14.54 1.62 3.97
CA VAL A 345 15.23 0.81 5.00
C VAL A 345 16.02 1.69 5.95
N ALA A 346 16.76 2.67 5.45
CA ALA A 346 17.51 3.63 6.28
C ALA A 346 16.56 4.45 7.17
N TRP A 347 15.47 4.95 6.59
CA TRP A 347 14.44 5.69 7.33
C TRP A 347 13.87 4.88 8.50
N TYR A 348 13.49 3.61 8.27
CA TYR A 348 12.99 2.75 9.35
C TYR A 348 14.04 2.50 10.43
N GLN A 349 15.31 2.34 10.07
CA GLN A 349 16.38 2.13 11.06
C GLN A 349 16.51 3.33 12.00
N GLU A 350 16.37 4.55 11.48
CA GLU A 350 16.51 5.78 12.26
C GLU A 350 15.25 6.11 13.09
N HIS A 351 14.07 5.92 12.49
CA HIS A 351 12.82 6.46 13.02
C HIS A 351 11.85 5.43 13.58
N ASP A 352 11.79 4.20 13.06
CA ASP A 352 10.91 3.15 13.58
C ASP A 352 11.49 1.73 13.37
N PRO A 353 12.57 1.37 14.10
CA PRO A 353 13.26 0.11 13.88
C PRO A 353 12.49 -1.11 14.41
N ARG A 354 11.46 -0.89 15.24
CA ARG A 354 10.61 -1.94 15.81
C ARG A 354 9.39 -2.22 14.94
N SER A 355 9.09 -1.35 13.98
CA SER A 355 8.02 -1.56 12.99
C SER A 355 8.13 -2.93 12.34
N PRO A 356 7.01 -3.66 12.18
CA PRO A 356 7.02 -4.88 11.39
C PRO A 356 7.32 -4.58 9.91
N TRP A 357 6.93 -3.39 9.43
CA TRP A 357 7.27 -2.87 8.12
C TRP A 357 8.78 -2.65 7.88
N SER A 358 9.55 -2.37 8.95
CA SER A 358 11.02 -2.30 8.88
C SER A 358 11.61 -3.65 8.46
N VAL A 359 11.03 -4.73 8.98
CA VAL A 359 11.46 -6.10 8.67
C VAL A 359 11.08 -6.46 7.23
N VAL A 360 9.88 -6.10 6.78
CA VAL A 360 9.43 -6.30 5.39
C VAL A 360 10.33 -5.54 4.41
N ALA A 361 10.69 -4.28 4.69
CA ALA A 361 11.57 -3.48 3.84
C ALA A 361 12.95 -4.12 3.68
N ARG A 362 13.53 -4.63 4.78
CA ARG A 362 14.80 -5.38 4.71
C ARG A 362 14.68 -6.68 3.94
N ALA A 363 13.55 -7.38 4.06
CA ALA A 363 13.29 -8.63 3.36
C ALA A 363 13.21 -8.42 1.84
N ALA A 364 12.48 -7.39 1.39
CA ALA A 364 12.37 -7.01 -0.02
C ALA A 364 13.73 -6.62 -0.62
N LEU A 365 14.51 -5.81 0.10
CA LEU A 365 15.88 -5.47 -0.32
C LEU A 365 16.75 -6.72 -0.45
N ALA A 366 16.75 -7.60 0.56
CA ALA A 366 17.51 -8.85 0.52
C ALA A 366 17.07 -9.79 -0.61
N SER A 367 15.77 -9.82 -0.93
CA SER A 367 15.21 -10.57 -2.05
C SER A 367 15.80 -10.10 -3.38
N SER A 368 15.82 -8.78 -3.62
CA SER A 368 16.34 -8.17 -4.85
C SER A 368 17.83 -8.41 -5.08
N GLU A 369 18.61 -8.51 -4.00
CA GLU A 369 20.05 -8.79 -4.06
C GLU A 369 20.36 -10.29 -4.21
N GLY A 370 19.35 -11.15 -4.35
CA GLY A 370 19.51 -12.60 -4.43
C GLY A 370 19.88 -13.26 -3.09
N ARG A 371 19.78 -12.55 -1.97
CA ARG A 371 20.06 -13.08 -0.62
C ARG A 371 18.86 -13.84 -0.06
N HIS A 372 18.42 -14.90 -0.78
CA HIS A 372 17.18 -15.62 -0.51
C HIS A 372 17.04 -16.15 0.92
N LEU A 373 18.12 -16.69 1.52
CA LEU A 373 18.07 -17.18 2.91
C LEU A 373 17.76 -16.04 3.90
N ARG A 374 18.36 -14.86 3.70
CA ARG A 374 18.11 -13.69 4.55
C ARG A 374 16.69 -13.16 4.34
N ALA A 375 16.24 -13.07 3.09
CA ALA A 375 14.87 -12.68 2.77
C ALA A 375 13.85 -13.61 3.46
N ALA A 376 14.06 -14.93 3.37
CA ALA A 376 13.20 -15.92 4.03
C ALA A 376 13.10 -15.69 5.55
N GLN A 377 14.24 -15.49 6.20
CA GLN A 377 14.28 -15.24 7.65
C GLN A 377 13.59 -13.94 8.05
N GLU A 378 13.78 -12.86 7.31
CA GLU A 378 13.17 -11.57 7.61
C GLU A 378 11.66 -11.59 7.35
N TYR A 379 11.18 -12.17 6.23
CA TYR A 379 9.73 -12.34 6.02
C TYR A 379 9.09 -13.22 7.11
N GLY A 380 9.73 -14.34 7.47
CA GLY A 380 9.24 -15.19 8.56
C GLY A 380 9.27 -14.51 9.93
N ARG A 381 10.23 -13.61 10.17
CA ARG A 381 10.28 -12.78 11.39
C ARG A 381 9.15 -11.75 11.39
N ALA A 382 8.90 -11.10 10.25
CA ALA A 382 7.82 -10.14 10.09
C ALA A 382 6.45 -10.79 10.35
N ALA A 383 6.23 -12.00 9.82
CA ALA A 383 5.01 -12.77 10.03
C ALA A 383 4.76 -13.13 11.52
N LYS A 384 5.82 -13.33 12.30
CA LYS A 384 5.75 -13.65 13.74
C LYS A 384 5.60 -12.42 14.63
N GLN A 385 5.85 -11.23 14.11
CA GLN A 385 5.61 -10.00 14.86
C GLN A 385 4.12 -9.74 14.90
N GLN A 386 3.47 -10.17 15.98
CA GLN A 386 2.14 -9.68 16.32
C GLN A 386 2.24 -8.17 16.48
N GLY A 387 1.38 -7.42 15.78
CA GLY A 387 1.13 -6.03 16.13
C GLY A 387 0.81 -5.99 17.62
N ALA A 388 1.46 -5.09 18.35
CA ALA A 388 1.36 -5.02 19.81
C ALA A 388 -0.11 -5.20 20.24
N ALA A 389 -0.39 -6.28 20.99
CA ALA A 389 -1.73 -6.63 21.47
C ALA A 389 -2.37 -5.55 22.38
N GLU A 390 -1.65 -4.45 22.64
CA GLU A 390 -2.05 -3.31 23.46
C GLU A 390 -2.36 -2.05 22.65
N ALA A 391 -2.18 -2.06 21.33
CA ALA A 391 -2.50 -0.90 20.49
C ALA A 391 -4.01 -0.83 20.21
N LYS A 392 -4.61 0.33 20.47
CA LYS A 392 -6.05 0.61 20.28
C LYS A 392 -6.51 0.29 18.84
N GLU A 393 -7.81 0.06 18.72
CA GLU A 393 -8.61 -0.52 17.62
C GLU A 393 -8.35 -0.02 16.17
N ASP A 394 -7.52 1.00 15.96
CA ASP A 394 -7.15 1.57 14.66
C ASP A 394 -5.71 1.23 14.21
N ASN A 395 -5.12 0.15 14.71
CA ASN A 395 -3.74 -0.20 14.39
C ASN A 395 -3.63 -0.82 12.99
N GLU A 396 -3.76 -0.01 11.95
CA GLU A 396 -3.45 -0.28 10.52
C GLU A 396 -2.04 -0.91 10.33
N PHE A 397 -1.22 -0.96 11.37
CA PHE A 397 0.15 -1.52 11.38
C PHE A 397 0.28 -2.89 12.02
N ALA A 398 -0.78 -3.43 12.61
CA ALA A 398 -0.79 -4.82 13.03
C ALA A 398 -1.00 -5.69 11.80
N PHE A 399 -0.07 -6.61 11.53
CA PHE A 399 -0.30 -7.64 10.52
C PHE A 399 -1.42 -8.55 11.02
N ASP A 400 -2.55 -8.49 10.31
CA ASP A 400 -3.64 -9.44 10.47
C ASP A 400 -3.24 -10.84 9.95
N PHE A 401 -4.21 -11.75 9.97
CA PHE A 401 -4.01 -13.11 9.50
C PHE A 401 -3.57 -13.16 8.02
N GLU A 402 -4.13 -12.31 7.16
CA GLU A 402 -3.81 -12.29 5.74
C GLU A 402 -2.37 -11.85 5.50
N HIS A 403 -1.94 -10.78 6.18
CA HIS A 403 -0.57 -10.32 6.11
C HIS A 403 0.39 -11.42 6.58
N ARG A 404 0.06 -12.13 7.67
CA ARG A 404 0.87 -13.25 8.18
C ARG A 404 0.98 -14.38 7.16
N VAL A 405 -0.12 -14.82 6.56
CA VAL A 405 -0.12 -15.89 5.55
C VAL A 405 0.68 -15.48 4.32
N ALA A 406 0.50 -14.25 3.83
CA ALA A 406 1.24 -13.73 2.68
C ALA A 406 2.75 -13.59 2.97
N LEU A 407 3.15 -13.14 4.15
CA LEU A 407 4.57 -13.07 4.56
C LEU A 407 5.17 -14.47 4.73
N ASN A 408 4.45 -15.40 5.34
CA ASN A 408 4.88 -16.80 5.45
C ASN A 408 5.00 -17.45 4.07
N ARG A 409 4.12 -17.13 3.12
CA ARG A 409 4.23 -17.56 1.72
C ARG A 409 5.53 -17.07 1.08
N LYS A 410 5.87 -15.79 1.24
CA LYS A 410 7.13 -15.24 0.73
C LYS A 410 8.34 -15.89 1.38
N SER A 411 8.29 -16.08 2.69
CA SER A 411 9.30 -16.80 3.47
C SER A 411 9.52 -18.21 2.92
N LEU A 412 8.44 -18.96 2.71
CA LEU A 412 8.46 -20.32 2.16
C LEU A 412 9.10 -20.38 0.77
N ILE A 413 8.69 -19.48 -0.12
CA ILE A 413 9.22 -19.39 -1.48
C ILE A 413 10.73 -19.12 -1.45
N HIS A 414 11.19 -18.22 -0.59
CA HIS A 414 12.61 -17.92 -0.46
C HIS A 414 13.42 -19.05 0.21
N TYR A 415 12.84 -19.80 1.16
CA TYR A 415 13.46 -21.02 1.66
C TYR A 415 13.65 -22.04 0.53
N ALA A 416 12.65 -22.21 -0.34
CA ALA A 416 12.74 -23.07 -1.51
C ALA A 416 13.85 -22.64 -2.48
N PHE A 417 13.98 -21.34 -2.76
CA PHE A 417 15.09 -20.82 -3.59
C PHE A 417 16.46 -21.04 -2.97
N SER A 418 16.57 -20.94 -1.63
CA SER A 418 17.83 -21.17 -0.91
C SER A 418 18.20 -22.65 -0.73
N GLY A 419 17.30 -23.58 -1.05
CA GLY A 419 17.49 -25.03 -0.83
C GLY A 419 17.32 -25.48 0.62
N GLU A 420 16.76 -24.63 1.50
CA GLU A 420 16.48 -24.92 2.90
C GLU A 420 15.14 -25.68 3.05
N TRP A 421 15.07 -26.87 2.45
CA TRP A 421 13.83 -27.66 2.35
C TRP A 421 13.21 -28.00 3.71
N LYS A 422 14.05 -28.28 4.70
CA LYS A 422 13.59 -28.61 6.05
C LYS A 422 12.82 -27.43 6.66
N ARG A 423 13.40 -26.23 6.64
CA ARG A 423 12.75 -25.02 7.17
C ARG A 423 11.46 -24.69 6.42
N ALA A 424 11.45 -24.93 5.10
CA ALA A 424 10.24 -24.77 4.29
C ALA A 424 9.13 -25.73 4.75
N ILE A 425 9.43 -27.00 4.97
CA ILE A 425 8.44 -28.00 5.41
C ILE A 425 8.00 -27.74 6.85
N ASP A 426 8.92 -27.41 7.75
CA ASP A 426 8.60 -27.06 9.13
C ASP A 426 7.61 -25.88 9.16
N LEU A 427 7.85 -24.84 8.33
CA LEU A 427 6.94 -23.69 8.20
C LEU A 427 5.55 -24.07 7.68
N VAL A 428 5.45 -24.99 6.71
CA VAL A 428 4.14 -25.49 6.22
C VAL A 428 3.39 -26.27 7.30
N ASN A 429 4.10 -27.03 8.13
CA ASN A 429 3.50 -27.83 9.18
C ASN A 429 3.06 -26.97 10.37
N ASP A 430 3.82 -25.92 10.68
CA ASP A 430 3.56 -25.01 11.80
C ASP A 430 2.41 -24.03 11.50
N GLU A 431 2.15 -23.72 10.23
CA GLU A 431 1.18 -22.70 9.79
C GLU A 431 0.09 -23.31 8.87
N PRO A 432 -1.07 -23.72 9.41
CA PRO A 432 -2.13 -24.40 8.64
C PRO A 432 -2.60 -23.62 7.40
N GLY A 433 -2.77 -22.29 7.54
CA GLY A 433 -3.18 -21.42 6.44
C GLY A 433 -2.16 -21.32 5.29
N LEU A 434 -0.92 -21.76 5.49
CA LEU A 434 0.07 -21.84 4.42
C LEU A 434 -0.18 -23.02 3.49
N LYS A 435 -0.69 -24.13 4.02
CA LYS A 435 -0.97 -25.35 3.25
C LYS A 435 -1.98 -25.07 2.14
N THR A 436 -2.98 -24.25 2.43
CA THR A 436 -4.06 -23.86 1.52
C THR A 436 -3.68 -22.69 0.60
N ALA A 437 -2.78 -21.81 1.06
CA ALA A 437 -2.29 -20.70 0.26
C ALA A 437 -1.25 -21.13 -0.78
N MET A 438 -0.80 -22.40 -0.79
CA MET A 438 0.15 -22.95 -1.74
C MET A 438 -0.52 -23.95 -2.68
N THR A 439 -0.04 -24.03 -3.92
CA THR A 439 -0.39 -25.13 -4.83
C THR A 439 0.15 -26.46 -4.32
N GLU A 440 -0.61 -27.55 -4.48
CA GLU A 440 -0.19 -28.92 -4.20
C GLU A 440 1.10 -29.28 -4.93
N ARG A 441 1.27 -28.76 -6.16
CA ARG A 441 2.50 -28.96 -6.95
C ARG A 441 3.74 -28.39 -6.26
N PHE A 442 3.61 -27.22 -5.65
CA PHE A 442 4.70 -26.60 -4.90
C PHE A 442 5.00 -27.39 -3.61
N LEU A 443 3.97 -27.83 -2.90
CA LEU A 443 4.12 -28.66 -1.70
C LEU A 443 4.75 -30.02 -2.02
N LEU A 444 4.37 -30.63 -3.14
CA LEU A 444 4.97 -31.84 -3.68
C LEU A 444 6.45 -31.59 -4.01
N TYR A 445 6.76 -30.48 -4.68
CA TYR A 445 8.13 -30.08 -4.99
C TYR A 445 9.00 -29.98 -3.74
N LEU A 446 8.52 -29.31 -2.68
CA LEU A 446 9.22 -29.19 -1.41
C LEU A 446 9.44 -30.55 -0.74
N ARG A 447 8.39 -31.36 -0.64
CA ARG A 447 8.43 -32.67 0.03
C ARG A 447 9.39 -33.62 -0.66
N VAL A 448 9.28 -33.76 -1.98
CA VAL A 448 10.18 -34.59 -2.79
C VAL A 448 11.62 -34.10 -2.67
N SER A 449 11.83 -32.77 -2.74
CA SER A 449 13.17 -32.19 -2.66
C SER A 449 13.82 -32.45 -1.31
N HIS A 450 13.09 -32.26 -0.21
CA HIS A 450 13.56 -32.59 1.14
C HIS A 450 13.88 -34.08 1.31
N THR A 451 12.96 -34.97 0.92
CA THR A 451 13.14 -36.42 1.07
C THR A 451 14.34 -36.91 0.27
N ALA A 452 14.50 -36.42 -0.97
CA ALA A 452 15.66 -36.76 -1.80
C ALA A 452 16.96 -36.15 -1.28
N HIS A 453 16.92 -34.92 -0.75
CA HIS A 453 18.09 -34.25 -0.15
C HIS A 453 18.60 -34.99 1.08
N ASN A 454 17.71 -35.60 1.87
CA ASN A 454 18.06 -36.44 3.02
C ASN A 454 18.55 -37.86 2.64
N GLY A 455 18.74 -38.14 1.34
CA GLY A 455 19.26 -39.42 0.85
C GLY A 455 18.19 -40.50 0.61
N ALA A 456 16.92 -40.27 0.95
CA ALA A 456 15.82 -41.21 0.74
C ALA A 456 15.24 -41.11 -0.69
N THR A 457 16.08 -41.36 -1.70
CA THR A 457 15.75 -41.10 -3.10
C THR A 457 14.62 -41.97 -3.66
N ASP A 458 14.47 -43.19 -3.15
CA ASP A 458 13.42 -44.12 -3.57
C ASP A 458 12.07 -43.71 -3.00
N ASP A 459 12.03 -43.28 -1.74
CA ASP A 459 10.83 -42.73 -1.11
C ASP A 459 10.38 -41.46 -1.82
N ALA A 460 11.31 -40.56 -2.17
CA ALA A 460 10.99 -39.37 -2.96
C ALA A 460 10.39 -39.71 -4.34
N THR A 461 10.88 -40.78 -4.97
CA THR A 461 10.33 -41.28 -6.24
C THR A 461 8.94 -41.89 -6.05
N ARG A 462 8.70 -42.60 -4.93
CA ARG A 462 7.39 -43.13 -4.57
C ARG A 462 6.36 -42.02 -4.34
N ILE A 463 6.74 -40.93 -3.64
CA ILE A 463 5.87 -39.76 -3.41
C ILE A 463 5.37 -39.18 -4.74
N ILE A 464 6.24 -39.02 -5.75
CA ILE A 464 5.83 -38.55 -7.08
C ILE A 464 4.86 -39.52 -7.74
N ARG A 465 5.14 -40.82 -7.68
CA ARG A 465 4.27 -41.84 -8.27
C ARG A 465 2.90 -41.84 -7.62
N ASP A 466 2.84 -41.71 -6.30
CA ASP A 466 1.57 -41.64 -5.58
C ASP A 466 0.78 -40.38 -5.94
N ALA A 467 1.46 -39.25 -6.18
CA ALA A 467 0.81 -38.00 -6.58
C ALA A 467 0.15 -38.06 -7.97
N VAL A 468 0.69 -38.86 -8.89
CA VAL A 468 0.11 -39.04 -10.25
C VAL A 468 -0.73 -40.31 -10.36
N LYS A 469 -1.03 -40.98 -9.24
CA LYS A 469 -1.72 -42.27 -9.23
C LYS A 469 -3.22 -42.07 -9.41
N GLU A 470 -3.77 -42.65 -10.47
CA GLU A 470 -5.20 -42.66 -10.75
C GLU A 470 -5.79 -44.08 -10.65
N ARG A 471 -7.10 -44.14 -10.40
CA ARG A 471 -7.85 -45.39 -10.26
C ARG A 471 -9.01 -45.38 -11.25
N GLU A 472 -9.03 -46.36 -12.13
CA GLU A 472 -10.11 -46.57 -13.11
C GLU A 472 -10.85 -47.85 -12.71
N VAL A 473 -12.16 -47.79 -12.52
CA VAL A 473 -12.98 -49.00 -12.31
C VAL A 473 -13.32 -49.54 -13.68
N VAL A 474 -12.73 -50.68 -14.04
CA VAL A 474 -13.00 -51.35 -15.31
C VAL A 474 -13.84 -52.58 -15.02
N ILE A 475 -14.93 -52.75 -15.77
CA ILE A 475 -15.72 -53.98 -15.74
C ILE A 475 -14.99 -54.98 -16.64
N GLU A 476 -14.39 -56.01 -16.04
CA GLU A 476 -13.77 -57.14 -16.75
C GLU A 476 -14.65 -58.37 -16.53
N ASP A 477 -14.95 -59.10 -17.60
CA ASP A 477 -15.59 -60.42 -17.51
C ASP A 477 -14.59 -61.41 -16.92
N ASP A 478 -15.01 -62.22 -15.94
CA ASP A 478 -14.18 -63.27 -15.38
C ASP A 478 -14.02 -64.48 -16.32
N ASP A 479 -13.24 -65.49 -15.92
CA ASP A 479 -12.99 -66.71 -16.72
C ASP A 479 -14.28 -67.50 -17.06
N GLU A 480 -15.42 -67.15 -16.43
CA GLU A 480 -16.75 -67.74 -16.61
C GLU A 480 -17.72 -66.81 -17.38
N GLY A 481 -17.28 -65.60 -17.74
CA GLY A 481 -18.06 -64.64 -18.54
C GLY A 481 -18.97 -63.71 -17.74
N GLU A 482 -18.80 -63.62 -16.41
CA GLU A 482 -19.59 -62.73 -15.55
C GLU A 482 -18.86 -61.39 -15.31
N PRO A 483 -19.52 -60.23 -15.48
CA PRO A 483 -18.90 -58.93 -15.33
C PRO A 483 -18.52 -58.66 -13.87
N ARG A 484 -17.22 -58.46 -13.59
CA ARG A 484 -16.70 -58.03 -12.29
C ARG A 484 -16.03 -56.67 -12.37
N GLU A 485 -16.38 -55.79 -11.43
CA GLU A 485 -15.69 -54.51 -11.24
C GLU A 485 -14.27 -54.74 -10.70
N ARG A 486 -13.26 -54.30 -11.45
CA ARG A 486 -11.86 -54.37 -11.04
C ARG A 486 -11.22 -52.99 -11.09
N THR A 487 -10.69 -52.54 -9.96
CA THR A 487 -9.99 -51.25 -9.88
C THR A 487 -8.59 -51.38 -10.49
N ARG A 488 -8.38 -50.77 -11.66
CA ARG A 488 -7.09 -50.68 -12.32
C ARG A 488 -6.38 -49.39 -11.89
N ILE A 489 -5.21 -49.55 -11.30
CA ILE A 489 -4.33 -48.41 -10.95
C ILE A 489 -3.49 -48.07 -12.17
N TRP A 490 -3.47 -46.80 -12.54
CA TRP A 490 -2.56 -46.26 -13.55
C TRP A 490 -1.90 -44.95 -13.06
N TYR A 491 -0.92 -44.45 -13.79
CA TYR A 491 -0.15 -43.26 -13.41
C TYR A 491 -0.26 -42.22 -14.53
N ASN A 492 -0.67 -41.01 -14.20
CA ASN A 492 -0.89 -39.92 -15.13
C ASN A 492 0.46 -39.38 -15.66
N GLU A 493 0.82 -39.82 -16.87
CA GLU A 493 2.07 -39.40 -17.54
C GLU A 493 2.03 -37.91 -17.95
N ASP A 494 0.85 -37.35 -18.26
CA ASP A 494 0.70 -35.92 -18.57
C ASP A 494 1.06 -35.05 -17.36
N GLN A 495 0.67 -35.48 -16.15
CA GLN A 495 1.08 -34.82 -14.90
C GLN A 495 2.58 -34.93 -14.61
N LEU A 496 3.21 -36.08 -14.91
CA LEU A 496 4.66 -36.24 -14.78
C LEU A 496 5.42 -35.28 -15.70
N ASP A 497 4.93 -35.06 -16.91
CA ASP A 497 5.51 -34.11 -17.85
C ASP A 497 5.34 -32.66 -17.38
N LEU A 498 4.19 -32.33 -16.79
CA LEU A 498 4.01 -31.03 -16.10
C LEU A 498 5.03 -30.86 -14.96
N PHE A 499 5.32 -31.91 -14.18
CA PHE A 499 6.30 -31.84 -13.10
C PHE A 499 7.73 -31.65 -13.60
N LEU A 500 8.12 -32.23 -14.74
CA LEU A 500 9.46 -32.02 -15.32
C LEU A 500 9.72 -30.56 -15.69
N ALA A 501 8.70 -29.87 -16.24
CA ALA A 501 8.79 -28.47 -16.61
C ALA A 501 8.61 -27.50 -15.43
N TYR A 502 8.15 -28.00 -14.27
CA TYR A 502 7.71 -27.16 -13.16
C TYR A 502 8.79 -26.18 -12.64
N PRO A 503 10.05 -26.59 -12.36
CA PRO A 503 11.05 -25.64 -11.86
C PRO A 503 11.35 -24.49 -12.82
N ASP A 504 11.22 -24.73 -14.13
CA ASP A 504 11.46 -23.74 -15.18
C ASP A 504 10.20 -22.91 -15.51
N ALA A 505 9.03 -23.26 -14.95
CA ALA A 505 7.76 -22.59 -15.25
C ALA A 505 7.57 -21.24 -14.53
N HIS A 506 8.49 -20.89 -13.63
CA HIS A 506 8.48 -19.67 -12.81
C HIS A 506 9.37 -18.56 -13.41
N PRO A 507 9.05 -17.27 -13.18
CA PRO A 507 9.88 -16.15 -13.67
C PRO A 507 11.34 -16.23 -13.19
N ILE A 508 11.52 -16.62 -11.92
CA ILE A 508 12.80 -17.00 -11.34
C ILE A 508 12.78 -18.52 -11.20
N PRO A 509 13.61 -19.27 -11.94
CA PRO A 509 13.59 -20.74 -11.90
C PRO A 509 13.91 -21.30 -10.52
N LEU A 510 13.15 -22.29 -10.09
CA LEU A 510 13.42 -23.03 -8.84
C LEU A 510 14.62 -23.98 -9.01
N PRO A 511 15.29 -24.37 -7.91
CA PRO A 511 16.34 -25.40 -7.96
C PRO A 511 15.87 -26.70 -8.64
N LYS A 512 16.51 -27.07 -9.75
CA LYS A 512 16.13 -28.26 -10.54
C LYS A 512 16.34 -29.58 -9.81
N ASN A 513 17.47 -29.68 -9.10
CA ASN A 513 17.85 -30.87 -8.36
C ASN A 513 17.60 -30.67 -6.86
N PRO A 514 17.12 -31.70 -6.15
CA PRO A 514 16.98 -33.09 -6.62
C PRO A 514 15.65 -33.43 -7.32
N PHE A 515 14.70 -32.51 -7.42
CA PHE A 515 13.33 -32.76 -7.89
C PHE A 515 13.24 -33.40 -9.29
N ILE A 516 13.78 -32.77 -10.33
CA ILE A 516 13.69 -33.25 -11.73
C ILE A 516 14.27 -34.66 -11.86
N GLY A 517 15.37 -34.94 -11.16
CA GLY A 517 15.97 -36.28 -11.11
C GLY A 517 15.02 -37.35 -10.58
N ARG A 518 14.16 -37.01 -9.60
CA ARG A 518 13.16 -37.93 -9.05
C ARG A 518 11.95 -38.08 -9.97
N VAL A 519 11.51 -37.01 -10.64
CA VAL A 519 10.42 -37.09 -11.62
C VAL A 519 10.80 -37.98 -12.80
N MET A 520 12.03 -37.87 -13.32
CA MET A 520 12.54 -38.76 -14.37
C MET A 520 12.58 -40.23 -13.91
N ALA A 521 12.97 -40.49 -12.67
CA ALA A 521 12.96 -41.84 -12.11
C ALA A 521 11.53 -42.39 -12.01
N ALA A 522 10.56 -41.58 -11.56
CA ALA A 522 9.15 -41.96 -11.47
C ALA A 522 8.56 -42.27 -12.84
N LYS A 523 8.86 -41.43 -13.85
CA LYS A 523 8.45 -41.65 -15.25
C LYS A 523 8.97 -42.98 -15.78
N ASN A 524 10.27 -43.27 -15.61
CA ASN A 524 10.86 -44.53 -16.05
C ASN A 524 10.21 -45.78 -15.41
N LEU A 525 9.79 -45.67 -14.14
CA LEU A 525 9.11 -46.75 -13.42
C LEU A 525 7.64 -46.95 -13.83
N SER A 526 6.93 -45.86 -14.14
CA SER A 526 5.51 -45.90 -14.50
C SER A 526 5.24 -46.37 -15.94
N SER A 527 6.21 -46.20 -16.85
CA SER A 527 6.07 -46.52 -18.28
C SER A 527 6.09 -48.03 -18.64
N GLN A 528 5.70 -48.93 -17.74
CA GLN A 528 5.73 -50.39 -17.99
C GLN A 528 4.40 -51.02 -18.51
N ARG A 529 3.28 -50.29 -18.75
CA ARG A 529 1.97 -50.96 -18.98
C ARG A 529 0.96 -50.46 -20.06
N ARG A 530 1.32 -49.64 -21.07
CA ARG A 530 0.48 -49.44 -22.30
C ARG A 530 1.37 -49.29 -23.56
N ASN A 531 1.01 -49.92 -24.69
CA ASN A 531 1.80 -49.92 -25.94
C ASN A 531 1.47 -48.77 -26.92
N HIS A 532 0.27 -48.15 -26.85
CA HIS A 532 -0.19 -47.15 -27.85
C HIS A 532 0.21 -45.70 -27.51
N ARG A 533 -0.08 -45.19 -26.29
CA ARG A 533 0.29 -43.82 -25.86
C ARG A 533 1.81 -43.62 -25.74
N ARG A 534 2.51 -44.67 -25.29
CA ARG A 534 3.98 -44.80 -25.26
C ARG A 534 4.61 -44.47 -26.61
N ASN A 535 3.88 -44.71 -27.71
CA ASN A 535 4.34 -44.40 -29.05
C ASN A 535 4.42 -42.89 -29.28
N TYR A 536 3.44 -42.08 -28.85
CA TYR A 536 3.46 -40.63 -29.09
C TYR A 536 4.49 -39.89 -28.23
N ASP A 537 4.59 -40.18 -26.93
CA ASP A 537 5.59 -39.55 -26.07
C ASP A 537 7.03 -39.98 -26.38
N GLN A 538 7.27 -41.27 -26.68
CA GLN A 538 8.59 -41.71 -27.13
C GLN A 538 8.94 -41.11 -28.48
N ARG A 539 7.98 -41.03 -29.41
CA ARG A 539 8.17 -40.34 -30.70
C ARG A 539 8.44 -38.86 -30.49
N TYR A 540 7.76 -38.20 -29.56
CA TYR A 540 7.98 -36.79 -29.25
C TYR A 540 9.40 -36.58 -28.71
N ALA A 541 9.83 -37.38 -27.73
CA ALA A 541 11.18 -37.29 -27.17
C ALA A 541 12.26 -37.55 -28.25
N GLN A 542 12.10 -38.61 -29.05
CA GLN A 542 13.01 -38.94 -30.15
C GLN A 542 13.06 -37.83 -31.21
N LEU A 543 11.90 -37.28 -31.57
CA LEU A 543 11.77 -36.18 -32.51
C LEU A 543 12.47 -34.93 -32.00
N MET A 544 12.22 -34.58 -30.74
CA MET A 544 12.83 -33.39 -30.13
C MET A 544 14.35 -33.49 -30.06
N ASP A 545 14.93 -34.68 -29.88
CA ASP A 545 16.38 -34.90 -29.84
C ASP A 545 17.04 -34.97 -31.22
N SER A 546 16.26 -35.13 -32.30
CA SER A 546 16.73 -35.27 -33.67
C SER A 546 16.59 -34.00 -34.51
N SER A 547 16.73 -32.81 -33.88
CA SER A 547 16.63 -31.51 -34.55
C SER A 547 15.29 -31.34 -35.31
N PRO A 548 14.18 -31.25 -34.57
CA PRO A 548 12.81 -31.32 -35.09
C PRO A 548 12.45 -30.17 -36.02
N THR A 549 11.61 -30.44 -37.02
CA THR A 549 10.93 -29.40 -37.81
C THR A 549 9.54 -29.09 -37.23
N PRO A 550 9.03 -27.85 -37.37
CA PRO A 550 7.67 -27.49 -36.94
C PRO A 550 6.58 -28.43 -37.48
N GLU A 551 6.71 -28.83 -38.75
CA GLU A 551 5.74 -29.69 -39.42
C GLU A 551 5.70 -31.11 -38.83
N GLU A 552 6.85 -31.69 -38.45
CA GLU A 552 6.90 -33.01 -37.80
C GLU A 552 6.27 -32.99 -36.40
N VAL A 553 6.51 -31.91 -35.63
CA VAL A 553 5.91 -31.73 -34.31
C VAL A 553 4.39 -31.59 -34.44
N TYR A 554 3.93 -30.84 -35.44
CA TYR A 554 2.50 -30.68 -35.71
C TYR A 554 1.81 -31.99 -36.11
N GLU A 555 2.41 -32.79 -37.00
CA GLU A 555 1.82 -34.08 -37.40
C GLU A 555 1.72 -35.06 -36.23
N LEU A 556 2.71 -35.08 -35.34
CA LEU A 556 2.65 -35.87 -34.12
C LEU A 556 1.54 -35.39 -33.17
N ALA A 557 1.47 -34.07 -32.97
CA ALA A 557 0.46 -33.42 -32.13
C ALA A 557 -0.96 -33.66 -32.66
N ARG A 558 -1.17 -33.56 -33.98
CA ARG A 558 -2.45 -33.80 -34.64
C ARG A 558 -2.93 -35.24 -34.42
N ARG A 559 -2.07 -36.23 -34.64
CA ARG A 559 -2.41 -37.65 -34.41
C ARG A 559 -2.71 -37.95 -32.95
N ALA A 560 -1.98 -37.31 -32.03
CA ALA A 560 -2.27 -37.43 -30.60
C ALA A 560 -3.59 -36.74 -30.21
N ALA A 561 -3.95 -35.63 -30.86
CA ALA A 561 -5.21 -34.92 -30.63
C ALA A 561 -6.44 -35.67 -31.12
N ASP A 562 -6.30 -36.57 -32.09
CA ASP A 562 -7.39 -37.46 -32.52
C ASP A 562 -7.77 -38.45 -31.42
N ASP A 563 -6.81 -38.88 -30.59
CA ASP A 563 -7.05 -39.73 -29.41
C ASP A 563 -7.48 -38.92 -28.18
N HIS A 564 -6.82 -37.80 -27.91
CA HIS A 564 -7.11 -36.90 -26.79
C HIS A 564 -6.70 -35.46 -27.11
N ALA A 565 -7.69 -34.59 -27.35
CA ALA A 565 -7.51 -33.22 -27.83
C ALA A 565 -6.45 -32.41 -27.07
N LEU A 566 -6.50 -32.41 -25.74
CA LEU A 566 -5.57 -31.66 -24.89
C LEU A 566 -4.13 -32.18 -25.02
N THR A 567 -3.93 -33.50 -25.13
CA THR A 567 -2.59 -34.11 -25.20
C THR A 567 -1.85 -33.64 -26.46
N GLY A 568 -2.54 -33.58 -27.60
CA GLY A 568 -1.95 -33.06 -28.83
C GLY A 568 -1.52 -31.60 -28.71
N LEU A 569 -2.36 -30.74 -28.14
CA LEU A 569 -2.01 -29.32 -27.90
C LEU A 569 -0.85 -29.16 -26.91
N MET A 570 -0.77 -30.01 -25.89
CA MET A 570 0.34 -30.01 -24.94
C MET A 570 1.69 -30.33 -25.61
N PHE A 571 1.74 -31.16 -26.65
CA PHE A 571 2.98 -31.37 -27.40
C PHE A 571 3.48 -30.08 -28.08
N LEU A 572 2.58 -29.28 -28.63
CA LEU A 572 2.93 -27.99 -29.25
C LEU A 572 3.37 -26.97 -28.20
N GLU A 573 2.66 -26.90 -27.07
CA GLU A 573 3.02 -26.05 -25.93
C GLU A 573 4.42 -26.37 -25.39
N ARG A 574 4.75 -27.66 -25.25
CA ARG A 574 6.09 -28.13 -24.83
C ARG A 574 7.15 -27.77 -25.86
N ALA A 575 6.84 -27.91 -27.15
CA ALA A 575 7.77 -27.59 -28.22
C ALA A 575 8.14 -26.10 -28.19
N LEU A 576 7.15 -25.21 -28.01
CA LEU A 576 7.36 -23.77 -27.86
C LEU A 576 8.19 -23.43 -26.61
N SER A 577 7.92 -24.10 -25.49
CA SER A 577 8.63 -23.93 -24.22
C SER A 577 10.08 -24.43 -24.24
N SER A 578 10.43 -25.35 -25.15
CA SER A 578 11.73 -26.03 -25.18
C SER A 578 12.94 -25.15 -25.56
N LYS A 579 12.70 -23.91 -26.05
CA LYS A 579 13.72 -22.99 -26.60
C LYS A 579 14.58 -23.60 -27.73
N ARG A 580 14.19 -24.74 -28.32
CA ARG A 580 14.91 -25.40 -29.42
C ARG A 580 14.62 -24.80 -30.80
N PHE A 581 13.54 -24.03 -30.93
CA PHE A 581 13.09 -23.44 -32.20
C PHE A 581 13.47 -21.97 -32.33
N ARG A 582 13.79 -21.53 -33.55
CA ARG A 582 13.98 -20.10 -33.86
C ARG A 582 12.63 -19.36 -33.90
N LEU A 583 12.66 -18.04 -33.82
CA LEU A 583 11.46 -17.20 -33.75
C LEU A 583 10.45 -17.46 -34.90
N MET A 584 10.92 -17.62 -36.14
CA MET A 584 10.06 -17.98 -37.28
C MET A 584 9.43 -19.38 -37.16
N GLN A 585 10.15 -20.33 -36.57
CA GLN A 585 9.66 -21.69 -36.35
C GLN A 585 8.66 -21.74 -35.19
N GLN A 586 8.88 -20.94 -34.14
CA GLN A 586 7.93 -20.76 -33.04
C GLN A 586 6.60 -20.20 -33.55
N GLN A 587 6.63 -19.15 -34.37
CA GLN A 587 5.40 -18.60 -34.98
C GLN A 587 4.64 -19.64 -35.82
N LYS A 588 5.33 -20.52 -36.54
CA LYS A 588 4.69 -21.64 -37.25
C LYS A 588 4.00 -22.59 -36.27
N ILE A 589 4.67 -22.99 -35.20
CA ILE A 589 4.12 -23.89 -34.19
C ILE A 589 2.92 -23.23 -33.48
N GLU A 590 3.00 -21.93 -33.15
CA GLU A 590 1.88 -21.15 -32.59
C GLU A 590 0.66 -21.15 -33.52
N ASN A 591 0.86 -20.91 -34.83
CA ASN A 591 -0.22 -20.95 -35.81
C ASN A 591 -0.83 -22.36 -35.93
N SER A 592 0.00 -23.40 -35.99
CA SER A 592 -0.42 -24.80 -35.97
C SER A 592 -1.22 -25.15 -34.72
N MET A 593 -0.79 -24.64 -33.55
CA MET A 593 -1.48 -24.83 -32.27
C MET A 593 -2.86 -24.16 -32.28
N ARG A 594 -2.96 -22.93 -32.80
CA ARG A 594 -4.23 -22.21 -32.97
C ARG A 594 -5.18 -22.97 -33.89
N SER A 595 -4.71 -23.45 -35.03
CA SER A 595 -5.52 -24.24 -35.95
C SER A 595 -6.01 -25.54 -35.31
N LEU A 596 -5.15 -26.24 -34.58
CA LEU A 596 -5.53 -27.47 -33.86
C LEU A 596 -6.56 -27.19 -32.76
N PHE A 597 -6.37 -26.10 -32.01
CA PHE A 597 -7.30 -25.68 -30.98
C PHE A 597 -8.68 -25.39 -31.55
N ILE A 598 -8.78 -24.62 -32.64
CA ILE A 598 -10.08 -24.31 -33.27
C ILE A 598 -10.83 -25.59 -33.69
N MET A 599 -10.12 -26.61 -34.17
CA MET A 599 -10.74 -27.89 -34.57
C MET A 599 -11.24 -28.74 -33.39
N LYS A 600 -10.67 -28.53 -32.20
CA LYS A 600 -10.84 -29.41 -31.03
C LYS A 600 -11.37 -28.72 -29.77
N ARG A 601 -11.66 -27.41 -29.84
CA ARG A 601 -12.01 -26.57 -28.67
C ARG A 601 -13.26 -27.05 -27.93
N ASP A 602 -14.21 -27.65 -28.65
CA ASP A 602 -15.48 -28.15 -28.07
C ASP A 602 -15.26 -29.40 -27.20
N GLU A 603 -14.10 -30.06 -27.32
CA GLU A 603 -13.71 -31.23 -26.52
C GLU A 603 -12.90 -30.84 -25.26
N ILE A 604 -12.58 -29.55 -25.06
CA ILE A 604 -11.66 -29.09 -24.00
C ILE A 604 -12.34 -28.05 -23.11
N ALA A 605 -12.54 -28.39 -21.84
CA ALA A 605 -13.03 -27.48 -20.81
C ALA A 605 -12.10 -26.28 -20.61
N VAL A 606 -12.64 -25.12 -20.19
CA VAL A 606 -11.83 -23.92 -19.97
C VAL A 606 -10.77 -24.11 -18.89
N CYS A 607 -11.08 -24.86 -17.83
CA CYS A 607 -10.15 -25.17 -16.74
C CYS A 607 -8.86 -25.87 -17.22
N ASP A 608 -8.95 -26.68 -18.29
CA ASP A 608 -7.82 -27.43 -18.84
C ASP A 608 -6.94 -26.56 -19.78
N ARG A 609 -7.52 -25.52 -20.38
CA ARG A 609 -6.83 -24.63 -21.33
C ARG A 609 -5.78 -23.75 -20.69
N ARG A 610 -5.83 -23.56 -19.36
CA ARG A 610 -4.85 -22.77 -18.60
C ARG A 610 -3.39 -23.21 -18.80
N HIS A 611 -3.19 -24.46 -19.22
CA HIS A 611 -1.87 -25.04 -19.48
C HIS A 611 -1.31 -24.65 -20.86
N LEU A 612 -2.14 -24.11 -21.75
CA LEU A 612 -1.82 -23.75 -23.13
C LEU A 612 -1.42 -22.26 -23.23
N ARG A 613 -0.30 -21.89 -22.61
CA ARG A 613 0.09 -20.47 -22.43
C ARG A 613 0.36 -19.75 -23.75
N HIS A 614 0.83 -20.46 -24.78
CA HIS A 614 1.19 -19.84 -26.06
C HIS A 614 -0.01 -19.57 -26.98
N LEU A 615 -1.21 -20.10 -26.66
CA LEU A 615 -2.41 -19.79 -27.45
C LEU A 615 -2.87 -18.34 -27.29
N ARG A 616 -2.56 -17.71 -26.14
CA ARG A 616 -2.97 -16.33 -25.79
C ARG A 616 -4.48 -16.10 -25.80
N LEU A 617 -5.24 -17.06 -25.28
CA LEU A 617 -6.70 -16.94 -25.15
C LEU A 617 -7.03 -15.91 -24.07
N ALA A 618 -8.06 -15.09 -24.30
CA ALA A 618 -8.51 -14.11 -23.33
C ALA A 618 -9.10 -14.80 -22.09
N PRO A 619 -8.91 -14.26 -20.88
CA PRO A 619 -9.65 -14.73 -19.71
C PRO A 619 -11.06 -14.13 -19.66
N LEU A 620 -12.00 -14.90 -19.13
CA LEU A 620 -13.30 -14.43 -18.67
C LEU A 620 -13.18 -14.05 -17.19
N VAL A 621 -13.58 -12.84 -16.82
CA VAL A 621 -13.47 -12.30 -15.46
C VAL A 621 -14.85 -12.00 -14.89
N LEU A 622 -15.22 -12.71 -13.84
CA LEU A 622 -16.37 -12.40 -13.00
C LEU A 622 -15.94 -11.31 -12.02
N VAL A 623 -16.66 -10.20 -11.99
CA VAL A 623 -16.30 -9.07 -11.13
C VAL A 623 -17.19 -9.06 -9.90
N ASP A 624 -16.55 -9.01 -8.73
CA ASP A 624 -17.20 -9.02 -7.43
C ASP A 624 -17.67 -7.61 -7.00
N THR A 625 -18.62 -7.54 -6.06
CA THR A 625 -19.24 -6.30 -5.59
C THR A 625 -18.22 -5.33 -5.01
N ASN A 626 -17.24 -5.82 -4.25
CA ASN A 626 -16.20 -5.00 -3.63
C ASN A 626 -15.36 -4.19 -4.64
N VAL A 627 -15.15 -4.68 -5.86
CA VAL A 627 -14.44 -3.97 -6.94
C VAL A 627 -15.36 -2.96 -7.62
N LEU A 628 -16.65 -3.29 -7.77
CA LEU A 628 -17.63 -2.42 -8.42
C LEU A 628 -18.07 -1.26 -7.55
N VAL A 629 -18.04 -1.39 -6.22
CA VAL A 629 -18.27 -0.27 -5.30
C VAL A 629 -17.23 0.83 -5.52
N ASP A 630 -15.96 0.48 -5.73
CA ASP A 630 -14.92 1.47 -6.06
C ASP A 630 -15.22 2.15 -7.41
N ALA A 631 -15.63 1.39 -8.42
CA ALA A 631 -16.01 1.94 -9.72
C ALA A 631 -17.24 2.87 -9.63
N LEU A 632 -18.22 2.54 -8.79
CA LEU A 632 -19.40 3.35 -8.54
C LEU A 632 -19.03 4.66 -7.83
N LEU A 633 -18.22 4.58 -6.76
CA LEU A 633 -17.73 5.76 -6.04
C LEU A 633 -16.98 6.71 -6.98
N ASP A 634 -16.13 6.17 -7.85
CA ASP A 634 -15.44 6.97 -8.85
C ASP A 634 -16.43 7.69 -9.76
N ARG A 635 -17.42 7.00 -10.34
CA ARG A 635 -18.43 7.65 -11.21
C ARG A 635 -19.20 8.76 -10.49
N LEU A 636 -19.55 8.57 -9.22
CA LEU A 636 -20.23 9.57 -8.41
C LEU A 636 -19.36 10.82 -8.18
N ILE A 637 -18.10 10.62 -7.79
CA ILE A 637 -17.19 11.75 -7.54
C ILE A 637 -16.88 12.49 -8.85
N HIS A 638 -16.69 11.78 -9.97
CA HIS A 638 -16.48 12.40 -11.28
C HIS A 638 -17.65 13.31 -11.70
N ARG A 639 -18.89 12.89 -11.43
CA ARG A 639 -20.10 13.67 -11.77
C ARG A 639 -20.24 14.96 -10.96
N SER A 640 -19.52 15.09 -9.84
CA SER A 640 -19.49 16.31 -9.01
C SER A 640 -18.43 17.33 -9.41
N GLY A 641 -17.71 17.12 -10.50
CA GLY A 641 -16.64 18.01 -10.93
C GLY A 641 -15.35 17.88 -10.12
N ARG A 642 -15.18 16.81 -9.34
CA ARG A 642 -14.02 16.59 -8.46
C ARG A 642 -13.21 15.38 -8.87
N SER A 643 -11.94 15.32 -8.44
CA SER A 643 -11.06 14.17 -8.67
C SER A 643 -10.82 13.39 -7.39
N VAL A 644 -11.07 12.07 -7.43
CA VAL A 644 -10.71 11.11 -6.38
C VAL A 644 -9.19 11.02 -6.19
N ARG A 645 -8.44 11.32 -7.27
CA ARG A 645 -7.00 11.05 -7.38
C ARG A 645 -6.11 12.25 -7.07
N ALA A 646 -6.70 13.35 -6.60
CA ALA A 646 -5.93 14.52 -6.21
C ALA A 646 -5.14 14.32 -4.91
N GLY A 647 -5.61 13.44 -4.03
CA GLY A 647 -4.83 12.96 -2.90
C GLY A 647 -3.86 11.85 -3.31
N LEU A 648 -2.77 11.66 -2.53
CA LEU A 648 -1.99 10.42 -2.59
C LEU A 648 -2.96 9.23 -2.56
N ALA A 649 -2.94 8.40 -3.59
CA ALA A 649 -3.69 7.15 -3.66
C ALA A 649 -3.07 6.17 -2.65
N ILE A 650 -3.42 6.33 -1.37
CA ILE A 650 -2.87 5.52 -0.27
C ILE A 650 -3.27 4.04 -0.46
N ASP A 651 -4.43 3.77 -1.06
CA ASP A 651 -4.86 2.43 -1.41
C ASP A 651 -4.51 2.10 -2.86
N ALA A 652 -3.32 1.52 -3.05
CA ALA A 652 -2.93 0.87 -4.30
C ALA A 652 -3.98 -0.14 -4.82
N ASN A 653 -4.81 -0.67 -3.93
CA ASN A 653 -5.85 -1.65 -4.25
C ASN A 653 -7.13 -1.04 -4.87
N ARG A 654 -7.27 0.28 -4.96
CA ARG A 654 -8.40 0.96 -5.61
C ARG A 654 -8.27 1.10 -7.12
N ASP A 655 -7.22 0.57 -7.75
CA ASP A 655 -7.00 0.74 -9.19
C ASP A 655 -7.40 -0.48 -10.05
N LEU A 656 -7.83 -1.57 -9.41
CA LEU A 656 -8.18 -2.81 -10.12
C LEU A 656 -9.33 -2.60 -11.11
N HIS A 657 -10.39 -1.88 -10.74
CA HIS A 657 -11.55 -1.66 -11.60
C HIS A 657 -11.17 -0.88 -12.87
N HIS A 658 -10.32 0.14 -12.77
CA HIS A 658 -9.81 0.86 -13.93
C HIS A 658 -8.98 -0.02 -14.86
N HIS A 659 -8.13 -0.89 -14.31
CA HIS A 659 -7.34 -1.82 -15.14
C HIS A 659 -8.24 -2.84 -15.84
N LEU A 660 -9.24 -3.37 -15.15
CA LEU A 660 -10.26 -4.25 -15.71
C LEU A 660 -11.04 -3.57 -16.84
N GLU A 661 -11.56 -2.37 -16.60
CA GLU A 661 -12.31 -1.59 -17.60
C GLU A 661 -11.45 -1.28 -18.84
N ARG A 662 -10.18 -0.91 -18.64
CA ARG A 662 -9.22 -0.66 -19.74
C ARG A 662 -8.97 -1.91 -20.58
N LEU A 663 -8.73 -3.05 -19.93
CA LEU A 663 -8.49 -4.32 -20.62
C LEU A 663 -9.76 -4.85 -21.30
N GLY A 664 -10.93 -4.65 -20.69
CA GLY A 664 -12.23 -4.97 -21.25
C GLY A 664 -12.51 -4.16 -22.51
N LYS A 665 -12.31 -2.83 -22.46
CA LYS A 665 -12.42 -1.94 -23.64
C LYS A 665 -11.43 -2.30 -24.75
N ALA A 666 -10.24 -2.77 -24.40
CA ALA A 666 -9.24 -3.24 -25.36
C ALA A 666 -9.51 -4.66 -25.91
N GLY A 667 -10.54 -5.36 -25.42
CA GLY A 667 -10.87 -6.74 -25.80
C GLY A 667 -9.84 -7.78 -25.34
N LYS A 668 -8.93 -7.42 -24.43
CA LYS A 668 -7.89 -8.32 -23.89
C LYS A 668 -8.44 -9.27 -22.82
N VAL A 669 -9.51 -8.87 -22.15
CA VAL A 669 -10.28 -9.67 -21.21
C VAL A 669 -11.76 -9.48 -21.51
N GLN A 670 -12.58 -10.47 -21.15
CA GLN A 670 -14.04 -10.30 -21.13
C GLN A 670 -14.51 -10.23 -19.69
N LEU A 671 -15.43 -9.31 -19.41
CA LEU A 671 -15.98 -9.02 -18.10
C LEU A 671 -17.43 -9.47 -18.04
N MET A 672 -17.81 -10.06 -16.91
CA MET A 672 -19.15 -10.55 -16.62
C MET A 672 -19.52 -10.17 -15.18
N LEU A 673 -20.78 -9.78 -14.98
CA LEU A 673 -21.36 -9.50 -13.68
C LEU A 673 -22.29 -10.65 -13.26
N PRO A 674 -21.94 -11.40 -12.19
CA PRO A 674 -22.84 -12.36 -11.58
C PRO A 674 -24.14 -11.71 -11.13
N ASP A 675 -25.25 -12.45 -11.16
CA ASP A 675 -26.54 -11.93 -10.69
C ASP A 675 -26.53 -11.52 -9.22
N PRO A 676 -25.90 -12.25 -8.28
CA PRO A 676 -25.84 -11.83 -6.87
C PRO A 676 -25.17 -10.47 -6.70
N VAL A 677 -24.08 -10.24 -7.44
CA VAL A 677 -23.33 -8.98 -7.46
C VAL A 677 -24.20 -7.82 -7.97
N ARG A 678 -25.01 -8.05 -9.02
CA ARG A 678 -25.93 -7.02 -9.54
C ARG A 678 -26.96 -6.61 -8.49
N HIS A 679 -27.53 -7.58 -7.77
CA HIS A 679 -28.51 -7.31 -6.72
C HIS A 679 -27.87 -6.58 -5.53
N GLU A 680 -26.71 -7.03 -5.09
CA GLU A 680 -25.99 -6.44 -3.96
C GLU A 680 -25.54 -5.00 -4.27
N LEU A 681 -24.92 -4.76 -5.44
CA LEU A 681 -24.52 -3.42 -5.87
C LEU A 681 -25.71 -2.47 -5.97
N THR A 682 -26.86 -2.95 -6.47
CA THR A 682 -28.10 -2.16 -6.53
C THR A 682 -28.64 -1.86 -5.12
N SER A 683 -28.53 -2.80 -4.19
CA SER A 683 -28.90 -2.60 -2.79
C SER A 683 -28.00 -1.56 -2.11
N ILE A 684 -26.68 -1.63 -2.33
CA ILE A 684 -25.70 -0.67 -1.81
C ILE A 684 -25.98 0.73 -2.36
N ALA A 685 -26.23 0.84 -3.66
CA ALA A 685 -26.59 2.10 -4.31
C ALA A 685 -27.82 2.76 -3.66
N LYS A 686 -28.86 1.97 -3.34
CA LYS A 686 -30.06 2.44 -2.65
C LYS A 686 -29.87 2.66 -1.14
N GLY A 687 -28.88 2.00 -0.54
CA GLY A 687 -28.68 1.91 0.91
C GLY A 687 -28.00 3.12 1.56
N GLY A 688 -27.45 4.05 0.78
CA GLY A 688 -26.92 5.37 1.17
C GLY A 688 -25.73 5.39 2.14
N ASN A 689 -25.81 4.67 3.26
CA ASN A 689 -24.85 4.69 4.36
C ASN A 689 -23.46 4.21 3.95
N VAL A 690 -23.36 3.11 3.20
CA VAL A 690 -22.07 2.56 2.74
C VAL A 690 -21.34 3.56 1.84
N LEU A 691 -22.05 4.19 0.91
CA LEU A 691 -21.48 5.20 0.02
C LEU A 691 -21.09 6.46 0.80
N ARG A 692 -21.95 6.91 1.72
CA ARG A 692 -21.69 8.08 2.58
C ARG A 692 -20.44 7.88 3.44
N ASP A 693 -20.27 6.72 4.06
CA ASP A 693 -19.09 6.40 4.88
C ASP A 693 -17.81 6.45 4.03
N ARG A 694 -17.86 5.98 2.79
CA ARG A 694 -16.73 6.01 1.84
C ARG A 694 -16.39 7.41 1.33
N LEU A 695 -17.36 8.32 1.27
CA LEU A 695 -17.18 9.71 0.86
C LEU A 695 -16.64 10.61 2.00
N ARG A 696 -16.56 10.12 3.24
CA ARG A 696 -16.12 10.92 4.40
C ARG A 696 -14.70 11.49 4.27
N GLU A 697 -13.81 10.79 3.57
CA GLU A 697 -12.43 11.25 3.33
C GLU A 697 -12.28 12.10 2.05
N THR A 698 -13.36 12.31 1.30
CA THR A 698 -13.38 13.13 0.09
C THR A 698 -13.48 14.61 0.48
N PHE A 699 -12.74 15.47 -0.21
CA PHE A 699 -12.87 16.91 -0.06
C PHE A 699 -14.17 17.41 -0.67
N ALA A 700 -15.25 17.34 0.11
CA ALA A 700 -16.58 17.73 -0.30
C ALA A 700 -17.37 18.40 0.82
N THR A 701 -18.17 19.42 0.48
CA THR A 701 -19.14 19.99 1.42
C THR A 701 -20.27 18.99 1.69
N PRO A 702 -21.00 19.11 2.82
CA PRO A 702 -22.18 18.28 3.07
C PRO A 702 -23.21 18.33 1.92
N ASP A 703 -23.43 19.52 1.35
CA ASP A 703 -24.35 19.71 0.22
C ASP A 703 -23.87 19.01 -1.05
N ASP A 704 -22.56 18.99 -1.32
CA ASP A 704 -22.01 18.25 -2.46
C ASP A 704 -22.14 16.74 -2.26
N VAL A 705 -21.93 16.23 -1.05
CA VAL A 705 -22.12 14.81 -0.73
C VAL A 705 -23.59 14.43 -0.89
N GLU A 706 -24.51 15.29 -0.46
CA GLU A 706 -25.95 15.08 -0.67
C GLU A 706 -26.30 15.09 -2.16
N ALA A 707 -25.75 16.03 -2.94
CA ALA A 707 -25.94 16.08 -4.39
C ALA A 707 -25.33 14.87 -5.12
N MET A 708 -24.15 14.39 -4.70
CA MET A 708 -23.54 13.15 -5.22
C MET A 708 -24.43 11.93 -4.95
N LEU A 709 -25.07 11.90 -3.78
CA LEU A 709 -25.93 10.80 -3.34
C LEU A 709 -27.41 10.99 -3.73
N ASP A 710 -27.72 11.96 -4.60
CA ASP A 710 -29.06 12.08 -5.17
C ASP A 710 -29.44 10.80 -5.94
N ASP A 711 -30.69 10.36 -5.77
CA ASP A 711 -31.17 9.10 -6.34
C ASP A 711 -30.94 9.03 -7.86
N THR A 712 -31.11 10.14 -8.58
CA THR A 712 -30.91 10.20 -10.04
C THR A 712 -29.44 9.99 -10.40
N ASN A 713 -28.55 10.69 -9.70
CA ASN A 713 -27.11 10.61 -9.94
C ASN A 713 -26.58 9.20 -9.63
N VAL A 714 -27.07 8.59 -8.56
CA VAL A 714 -26.71 7.24 -8.15
C VAL A 714 -27.22 6.21 -9.16
N GLU A 715 -28.46 6.33 -9.64
CA GLU A 715 -29.01 5.44 -10.66
C GLU A 715 -28.25 5.53 -11.99
N GLU A 716 -27.92 6.74 -12.45
CA GLU A 716 -27.14 6.91 -13.68
C GLU A 716 -25.72 6.36 -13.54
N ALA A 717 -25.04 6.64 -12.43
CA ALA A 717 -23.70 6.10 -12.16
C ALA A 717 -23.70 4.58 -12.06
N LEU A 718 -24.72 3.99 -11.41
CA LEU A 718 -24.91 2.54 -11.34
C LEU A 718 -25.06 1.92 -12.74
N ASN A 719 -25.90 2.50 -13.59
CA ASN A 719 -26.12 2.01 -14.96
C ASN A 719 -24.84 2.09 -15.81
N ASP A 720 -24.04 3.15 -15.65
CA ASP A 720 -22.74 3.28 -16.31
C ASP A 720 -21.75 2.18 -15.87
N VAL A 721 -21.71 1.86 -14.58
CA VAL A 721 -20.86 0.77 -14.07
C VAL A 721 -21.34 -0.58 -14.59
N LEU A 722 -22.64 -0.89 -14.47
CA LEU A 722 -23.20 -2.16 -14.91
C LEU A 722 -22.97 -2.41 -16.41
N SER A 723 -23.03 -1.37 -17.23
CA SER A 723 -22.76 -1.48 -18.67
C SER A 723 -21.26 -1.59 -18.99
N SER A 724 -20.39 -0.88 -18.25
CA SER A 724 -18.95 -0.91 -18.48
C SER A 724 -18.30 -2.25 -18.12
N PHE A 725 -18.88 -2.98 -17.17
CA PHE A 725 -18.35 -4.26 -16.65
C PHE A 725 -19.07 -5.51 -17.18
N GLU A 726 -20.05 -5.36 -18.07
CA GLU A 726 -20.67 -6.49 -18.80
C GLU A 726 -20.26 -6.42 -20.28
N THR A 727 -19.09 -6.98 -20.61
CA THR A 727 -18.55 -6.96 -21.98
C THR A 727 -18.78 -8.27 -22.73
N TRP A 728 -19.07 -9.37 -22.01
CA TRP A 728 -19.28 -10.68 -22.62
C TRP A 728 -20.68 -10.84 -23.24
N ALA A 729 -20.79 -10.54 -24.54
CA ALA A 729 -22.07 -10.57 -25.26
C ALA A 729 -22.69 -11.97 -25.49
N LYS A 730 -21.90 -13.06 -25.41
CA LYS A 730 -22.36 -14.43 -25.67
C LYS A 730 -22.83 -15.16 -24.38
N ARG A 731 -23.10 -14.43 -23.29
CA ARG A 731 -23.64 -15.01 -22.05
C ARG A 731 -25.02 -15.62 -22.30
N GLU A 732 -25.26 -16.79 -21.75
CA GLU A 732 -26.55 -17.48 -21.79
C GLU A 732 -27.10 -17.61 -20.37
N SER A 733 -28.42 -17.44 -20.18
CA SER A 733 -29.05 -17.49 -18.85
C SER A 733 -28.89 -18.85 -18.16
N ARG A 734 -28.81 -19.93 -18.95
CA ARG A 734 -28.62 -21.29 -18.43
C ARG A 734 -27.37 -21.44 -17.56
N TYR A 735 -26.35 -20.61 -17.75
CA TYR A 735 -25.12 -20.71 -16.96
C TYR A 735 -25.37 -20.40 -15.49
N ASP A 736 -26.22 -19.41 -15.20
CA ASP A 736 -26.64 -19.05 -13.85
C ASP A 736 -27.60 -20.10 -13.29
N ASP A 737 -28.57 -20.57 -14.09
CA ASP A 737 -29.55 -21.60 -13.69
C ASP A 737 -28.88 -22.93 -13.31
N GLU A 738 -27.85 -23.35 -14.06
CA GLU A 738 -27.11 -24.60 -13.87
C GLU A 738 -25.95 -24.46 -12.88
N ALA A 739 -25.59 -23.24 -12.46
CA ALA A 739 -24.47 -23.02 -11.54
C ALA A 739 -24.65 -23.81 -10.23
N MET A 740 -25.88 -23.83 -9.72
CA MET A 740 -26.26 -24.40 -8.42
C MET A 740 -26.74 -25.85 -8.45
N GLU A 741 -26.29 -26.64 -9.43
CA GLU A 741 -26.55 -28.08 -9.42
C GLU A 741 -25.91 -28.79 -8.21
N ASP A 742 -26.64 -29.76 -7.65
CA ASP A 742 -26.26 -30.48 -6.42
C ASP A 742 -24.84 -31.05 -6.45
N GLU A 743 -24.37 -31.56 -7.59
CA GLU A 743 -23.02 -32.10 -7.71
C GLU A 743 -21.94 -31.03 -7.49
N ARG A 744 -22.10 -29.83 -8.08
CA ARG A 744 -21.18 -28.71 -7.90
C ARG A 744 -21.24 -28.17 -6.48
N VAL A 745 -22.44 -28.02 -5.93
CA VAL A 745 -22.64 -27.57 -4.55
C VAL A 745 -21.98 -28.54 -3.57
N ASN A 746 -22.13 -29.86 -3.76
CA ASN A 746 -21.49 -30.87 -2.92
C ASN A 746 -19.96 -30.85 -3.03
N ARG A 747 -19.41 -30.63 -4.24
CA ARG A 747 -17.96 -30.45 -4.44
C ARG A 747 -17.44 -29.20 -3.75
N LEU A 748 -18.17 -28.09 -3.82
CA LEU A 748 -17.83 -26.86 -3.09
C LEU A 748 -17.92 -27.09 -1.57
N ASP A 749 -18.97 -27.72 -1.07
CA ASP A 749 -19.12 -28.06 0.35
C ASP A 749 -17.95 -28.92 0.86
N ALA A 750 -17.55 -29.94 0.09
CA ALA A 750 -16.39 -30.77 0.42
C ALA A 750 -15.10 -29.94 0.48
N PHE A 751 -14.90 -29.04 -0.48
CA PHE A 751 -13.77 -28.13 -0.51
C PHE A 751 -13.75 -27.20 0.73
N LEU A 752 -14.89 -26.58 1.07
CA LEU A 752 -15.01 -25.70 2.22
C LEU A 752 -14.73 -26.44 3.54
N VAL A 753 -15.22 -27.67 3.68
CA VAL A 753 -14.96 -28.52 4.86
C VAL A 753 -13.48 -28.90 4.96
N GLU A 754 -12.81 -29.20 3.85
CA GLU A 754 -11.38 -29.50 3.84
C GLU A 754 -10.51 -28.32 4.29
N HIS A 755 -10.98 -27.09 4.02
CA HIS A 755 -10.26 -25.83 4.30
C HIS A 755 -10.83 -25.07 5.52
N ARG A 756 -11.57 -25.77 6.39
CA ARG A 756 -12.34 -25.17 7.49
C ARG A 756 -11.51 -24.36 8.47
N ASP A 757 -10.30 -24.81 8.77
CA ASP A 757 -9.33 -24.13 9.62
C ASP A 757 -9.00 -22.71 9.14
N VAL A 758 -8.92 -22.49 7.82
CA VAL A 758 -8.69 -21.16 7.24
C VAL A 758 -9.96 -20.31 7.33
N TYR A 759 -11.11 -20.88 6.99
CA TYR A 759 -12.39 -20.17 7.06
C TYR A 759 -12.80 -19.82 8.49
N ASP A 760 -12.42 -20.61 9.49
CA ASP A 760 -12.63 -20.31 10.91
C ASP A 760 -11.77 -19.11 11.35
N GLU A 761 -10.53 -18.97 10.87
CA GLU A 761 -9.68 -17.79 11.10
C GLU A 761 -10.23 -16.54 10.39
N VAL A 762 -10.68 -16.67 9.13
CA VAL A 762 -11.39 -15.59 8.41
C VAL A 762 -12.63 -15.16 9.18
N THR A 763 -13.40 -16.11 9.71
CA THR A 763 -14.57 -15.84 10.54
C THR A 763 -14.17 -15.08 11.81
N ALA A 764 -13.09 -15.48 12.48
CA ALA A 764 -12.58 -14.80 13.67
C ALA A 764 -12.11 -13.37 13.37
N MET A 765 -11.49 -13.14 12.23
CA MET A 765 -11.08 -11.81 11.76
C MET A 765 -12.30 -10.92 11.45
N LYS A 766 -13.27 -11.42 10.67
CA LYS A 766 -14.50 -10.68 10.34
C LYS A 766 -15.33 -10.38 11.61
N ARG A 767 -15.30 -11.27 12.62
CA ARG A 767 -15.93 -11.04 13.94
C ARG A 767 -15.44 -9.80 14.67
N GLN A 768 -14.21 -9.37 14.44
CA GLN A 768 -13.67 -8.13 15.02
C GLN A 768 -14.35 -6.88 14.44
N ARG A 769 -14.94 -6.99 13.24
CA ARG A 769 -15.59 -5.88 12.50
C ARG A 769 -17.13 -5.94 12.57
N GLY A 770 -17.71 -7.01 13.11
CA GLY A 770 -19.17 -7.23 13.19
C GLY A 770 -19.50 -8.72 13.21
N GLN A 771 -20.78 -9.11 13.34
CA GLN A 771 -21.16 -10.53 13.32
C GLN A 771 -21.27 -11.03 11.85
N PRO A 772 -20.34 -11.87 11.36
CA PRO A 772 -20.37 -12.31 9.96
C PRO A 772 -21.55 -13.27 9.72
N GLN A 773 -22.20 -13.14 8.57
CA GLN A 773 -23.19 -14.13 8.12
C GLN A 773 -22.47 -15.40 7.69
N ARG A 774 -22.96 -16.56 8.09
CA ARG A 774 -22.38 -17.87 7.76
C ARG A 774 -23.42 -18.71 7.06
N THR A 775 -23.01 -19.53 6.10
CA THR A 775 -23.93 -20.40 5.38
C THR A 775 -23.96 -21.79 5.99
N SER A 776 -25.16 -22.34 6.12
CA SER A 776 -25.35 -23.74 6.52
C SER A 776 -24.92 -24.68 5.40
N LEU A 777 -24.07 -25.66 5.74
CA LEU A 777 -23.67 -26.77 4.89
C LEU A 777 -24.73 -27.88 4.91
N ALA A 778 -24.83 -28.63 3.82
CA ALA A 778 -25.73 -29.80 3.74
C ALA A 778 -25.41 -30.87 4.80
N THR A 779 -24.18 -30.90 5.31
CA THR A 779 -23.67 -31.84 6.32
C THR A 779 -23.95 -31.43 7.78
N GLY A 780 -24.63 -30.31 8.01
CA GLY A 780 -25.13 -29.93 9.35
C GLY A 780 -24.21 -29.02 10.18
N GLY A 781 -23.39 -28.18 9.54
CA GLY A 781 -22.58 -27.14 10.18
C GLY A 781 -22.59 -25.83 9.41
N GLU A 782 -22.32 -24.71 10.08
CA GLU A 782 -22.15 -23.40 9.42
C GLU A 782 -20.69 -23.17 9.06
N ILE A 783 -20.44 -22.60 7.88
CA ILE A 783 -19.12 -22.17 7.43
C ILE A 783 -19.22 -20.87 6.61
N TYR A 784 -18.12 -20.12 6.57
CA TYR A 784 -17.91 -19.02 5.63
C TYR A 784 -17.40 -19.63 4.30
N PRO A 785 -17.68 -19.11 3.09
CA PRO A 785 -18.17 -17.76 2.73
C PRO A 785 -19.69 -17.56 2.75
N GLU A 786 -20.17 -16.34 2.45
CA GLU A 786 -21.60 -15.99 2.43
C GLU A 786 -22.34 -16.69 1.26
N LYS A 787 -23.68 -16.62 1.25
CA LYS A 787 -24.47 -17.34 0.24
C LYS A 787 -24.17 -16.83 -1.17
N GLU A 788 -24.06 -15.51 -1.29
CA GLU A 788 -23.78 -14.77 -2.50
C GLU A 788 -22.40 -15.14 -3.05
N ASP A 789 -21.38 -15.21 -2.20
CA ASP A 789 -20.03 -15.65 -2.59
C ASP A 789 -20.03 -17.10 -3.08
N ARG A 790 -20.79 -17.98 -2.45
CA ARG A 790 -20.96 -19.38 -2.90
C ARG A 790 -21.63 -19.44 -4.27
N GLU A 791 -22.58 -18.57 -4.54
CA GLU A 791 -23.19 -18.42 -5.87
C GLU A 791 -22.17 -18.01 -6.92
N ILE A 792 -21.29 -17.05 -6.60
CA ILE A 792 -20.19 -16.66 -7.49
C ILE A 792 -19.21 -17.83 -7.72
N MET A 793 -18.83 -18.57 -6.67
CA MET A 793 -17.92 -19.72 -6.77
C MET A 793 -18.49 -20.84 -7.65
N CYS A 794 -19.76 -21.21 -7.44
CA CYS A 794 -20.45 -22.23 -8.23
C CYS A 794 -20.57 -21.82 -9.71
N LEU A 795 -20.88 -20.55 -9.98
CA LEU A 795 -20.93 -20.02 -11.34
C LEU A 795 -19.54 -20.06 -12.01
N ALA A 796 -18.49 -19.67 -11.29
CA ALA A 796 -17.11 -19.74 -11.80
C ALA A 796 -16.71 -21.19 -12.13
N MET A 797 -17.08 -22.15 -11.27
CA MET A 797 -16.88 -23.59 -11.53
C MET A 797 -17.61 -24.02 -12.81
N ARG A 798 -18.89 -23.67 -12.95
CA ARG A 798 -19.70 -24.02 -14.12
C ARG A 798 -19.05 -23.55 -15.41
N LEU A 799 -18.62 -22.28 -15.45
CA LEU A 799 -17.98 -21.68 -16.62
C LEU A 799 -16.61 -22.29 -16.92
N ALA A 800 -15.89 -22.75 -15.89
CA ALA A 800 -14.60 -23.40 -16.05
C ALA A 800 -14.73 -24.84 -16.60
N GLU A 801 -15.80 -25.55 -16.26
CA GLU A 801 -16.06 -26.95 -16.66
C GLU A 801 -16.52 -27.11 -18.10
N ILE A 802 -17.11 -26.07 -18.70
CA ILE A 802 -17.65 -26.13 -20.06
C ILE A 802 -16.65 -25.64 -21.11
N PRO A 803 -16.72 -26.15 -22.35
CA PRO A 803 -15.86 -25.71 -23.44
C PRO A 803 -16.37 -24.39 -24.06
N LEU A 804 -16.12 -23.25 -23.42
CA LEU A 804 -16.47 -21.93 -23.98
C LEU A 804 -15.64 -21.61 -25.23
N GLU A 805 -16.11 -20.77 -26.13
CA GLU A 805 -15.48 -20.65 -27.46
C GLU A 805 -14.07 -20.01 -27.45
N ASP A 806 -13.91 -18.90 -26.72
CA ASP A 806 -12.76 -17.99 -26.87
C ASP A 806 -11.93 -17.80 -25.58
N PHE A 807 -12.25 -18.56 -24.53
CA PHE A 807 -11.65 -18.36 -23.20
C PHE A 807 -10.54 -19.34 -22.85
N GLY A 808 -9.46 -18.81 -22.27
CA GLY A 808 -8.33 -19.59 -21.76
C GLY A 808 -8.40 -19.90 -20.27
N ALA A 809 -9.18 -19.12 -19.52
CA ALA A 809 -9.37 -19.26 -18.09
C ALA A 809 -10.65 -18.53 -17.64
N VAL A 810 -11.20 -18.96 -16.51
CA VAL A 810 -12.22 -18.23 -15.75
C VAL A 810 -11.56 -17.68 -14.50
N LEU A 811 -11.76 -16.39 -14.21
CA LEU A 811 -11.19 -15.67 -13.09
C LEU A 811 -12.28 -14.96 -12.30
N VAL A 812 -12.13 -14.86 -10.98
CA VAL A 812 -12.95 -14.01 -10.12
C VAL A 812 -12.10 -12.82 -9.64
N ALA A 813 -12.56 -11.61 -9.91
CA ALA A 813 -11.92 -10.37 -9.48
C ALA A 813 -12.50 -9.92 -8.15
N THR A 814 -11.76 -10.15 -7.07
CA THR A 814 -12.18 -9.87 -5.71
C THR A 814 -10.98 -9.63 -4.80
N ARG A 815 -11.19 -8.81 -3.77
CA ARG A 815 -10.26 -8.56 -2.68
C ARG A 815 -10.62 -9.32 -1.41
N ASP A 816 -11.71 -10.09 -1.43
CA ASP A 816 -12.21 -10.74 -0.23
C ASP A 816 -11.38 -11.96 0.17
N SER A 817 -11.29 -12.15 1.48
CA SER A 817 -10.35 -13.06 2.13
C SER A 817 -10.69 -14.54 1.90
N ASP A 818 -11.98 -14.85 1.76
CA ASP A 818 -12.52 -16.17 1.39
C ASP A 818 -12.07 -16.66 0.03
N PHE A 819 -11.86 -15.76 -0.93
CA PHE A 819 -11.30 -16.10 -2.23
C PHE A 819 -9.77 -16.04 -2.20
N THR A 820 -9.21 -14.94 -1.68
CA THR A 820 -7.78 -14.63 -1.88
C THR A 820 -6.83 -15.54 -1.08
N LEU A 821 -7.22 -15.99 0.12
CA LEU A 821 -6.35 -16.84 0.96
C LEU A 821 -6.22 -18.28 0.45
N VAL A 822 -7.23 -18.77 -0.26
CA VAL A 822 -7.27 -20.13 -0.83
C VAL A 822 -7.24 -20.14 -2.35
N ALA A 823 -6.90 -19.01 -2.98
CA ALA A 823 -6.91 -18.83 -4.43
C ALA A 823 -6.12 -19.93 -5.19
N PRO A 824 -4.94 -20.39 -4.73
CA PRO A 824 -4.24 -21.49 -5.39
C PRO A 824 -4.98 -22.83 -5.32
N SER A 825 -5.56 -23.16 -4.16
CA SER A 825 -6.40 -24.37 -3.98
C SER A 825 -7.67 -24.32 -4.82
N MET A 826 -8.32 -23.16 -4.93
CA MET A 826 -9.50 -22.97 -5.80
C MET A 826 -9.14 -23.25 -7.26
N LEU A 827 -8.01 -22.73 -7.73
CA LEU A 827 -7.55 -23.01 -9.09
C LEU A 827 -7.33 -24.51 -9.29
N GLU A 828 -6.68 -25.20 -8.37
CA GLU A 828 -6.36 -26.63 -8.53
C GLU A 828 -7.58 -27.56 -8.42
N HIS A 829 -8.49 -27.31 -7.47
CA HIS A 829 -9.61 -28.21 -7.17
C HIS A 829 -10.95 -27.80 -7.82
N LEU A 830 -11.16 -26.49 -8.03
CA LEU A 830 -12.41 -25.94 -8.55
C LEU A 830 -12.29 -25.40 -9.98
N GLY A 831 -11.06 -25.22 -10.48
CA GLY A 831 -10.79 -24.97 -11.91
C GLY A 831 -10.78 -23.50 -12.35
N PHE A 832 -11.09 -22.55 -11.46
CA PHE A 832 -11.08 -21.11 -11.72
C PHE A 832 -10.02 -20.37 -10.89
N GLY A 833 -9.50 -19.24 -11.39
CA GLY A 833 -8.52 -18.42 -10.69
C GLY A 833 -9.12 -17.24 -9.94
N VAL A 834 -8.34 -16.63 -9.06
CA VAL A 834 -8.71 -15.39 -8.36
C VAL A 834 -7.69 -14.31 -8.69
N ILE A 835 -8.18 -13.09 -8.95
CA ILE A 835 -7.35 -11.89 -9.15
C ILE A 835 -7.72 -10.83 -8.12
N ARG A 836 -6.72 -10.35 -7.39
CA ARG A 836 -6.87 -9.33 -6.34
C ARG A 836 -6.39 -7.94 -6.74
N ASN A 837 -5.51 -7.90 -7.75
CA ASN A 837 -4.87 -6.68 -8.24
C ASN A 837 -4.41 -6.84 -9.69
N ALA A 838 -4.00 -5.73 -10.31
CA ALA A 838 -3.56 -5.68 -11.70
C ALA A 838 -2.38 -6.62 -12.01
N GLN A 839 -1.45 -6.82 -11.07
CA GLN A 839 -0.33 -7.74 -11.24
C GLN A 839 -0.80 -9.20 -11.36
N THR A 840 -1.71 -9.64 -10.50
CA THR A 840 -2.28 -10.99 -10.59
C THR A 840 -3.01 -11.20 -11.92
N LEU A 841 -3.74 -10.18 -12.40
CA LEU A 841 -4.39 -10.22 -13.72
C LEU A 841 -3.39 -10.27 -14.87
N ASN A 842 -2.28 -9.52 -14.79
CA ASN A 842 -1.26 -9.51 -15.82
C ASN A 842 -0.64 -10.89 -16.06
N GLN A 843 -0.55 -11.74 -15.01
CA GLN A 843 -0.10 -13.12 -15.18
C GLN A 843 -1.00 -13.96 -16.09
N TRP A 844 -2.24 -13.52 -16.34
CA TRP A 844 -3.21 -14.15 -17.23
C TRP A 844 -3.36 -13.41 -18.56
N SER A 845 -3.24 -12.07 -18.57
CA SER A 845 -3.45 -11.25 -19.77
C SER A 845 -2.19 -11.01 -20.62
N SER A 846 -0.99 -11.20 -20.04
CA SER A 846 0.29 -11.02 -20.74
C SER A 846 0.86 -12.32 -21.33
N ARG A 847 0.07 -13.40 -21.35
CA ARG A 847 0.47 -14.71 -21.87
C ARG A 847 0.14 -14.83 -23.35
#